data_AF-A0A356KEG7-F1
#
_entry.id   AF-A0A356KEG7-F1
#
_cell.length_a   1.000
_cell.length_b   1.000
_cell.length_c   1.000
_cell.angle_alpha   90.00
_cell.angle_beta   90.00
_cell.angle_gamma   90.00
#
_symmetry.space_group_name_H-M   'P 1'
#
loop_
_entity.id
_entity.type
_entity.pdbx_description
1 polymer ?
#
loop_
_entity_poly.entity_id
_entity_poly.type
_entity_poly.pdbx_seq_one_letter_code
_entity_poly.pdbx_strand_id
1 'polypeptide(L)'
;MSEEKPDPAETEGPTTESQSPTTEPETESPTTEPESPTTEPERPTTEAEPETETERPTTEAEPETETESPTTEPETEIAHEAGGPSAGVKAKDSDEGWIQMVALAAVIGIAALLIHAYRARQANPGPSPRATSTRGGDGGGSREEATKRLGVYLETKDGFLVVLRTLSGGAAEAAGVRAGDRILAIDQRAIEVSAGDPIASAAPIFARLAALRPGEGVRLQIQRQREEGYGDPEWVPVTFAQGKGFELGLARELISTGVAQLVSAQRSDGWWSHYHVPLPPEGPRPSVAVSALVAYALRRAEPQLGELERARLGDLLDRLVASRAPDGGVVDPEHGVQHRVYASALTLLALHDAAGKVAERHRAAAGELRAWLAEVQVAEQHGIGVVDRRYGGWSYRDDYGPTLRTDVSTARFALQALADAGLPADAPAWERAGAFLDLVQNHSLLSAPDDPQRKRERPLRDGGFSFTPLTSKAGRAILDGIVVGRSYGSATADGLIGLLAVRGLDRRRSDKRRGPRDPSVLAALSWLARHFSVSENPGFEPDPTGWKDGLYFYYVASLSQALHRAGVWSIEQEGKARVWARELVTTLGFRHGQRGRSFGSDSGLMHEDLPAIAASFAVLALADARDRLELGDGVRLKDEAPPPALAVVEPAPPPPADAYERAKRLYQIACSSCHATGGTNGPVLDGVGAVYLSEHGSRKRAGQRLRAFLQDPLNEPALLGWGKQNERTMARPALNDQQLDDLVAYLLDR
;
A
#
# COMPACT_ATOMS: atom_id res chain seq x y z
N MET A 1 -23.18 -49.83 56.59
CA MET A 1 -22.07 -50.72 56.23
C MET A 1 -21.18 -49.90 55.29
N SER A 2 -20.18 -49.17 55.77
CA SER A 2 -19.38 -49.36 57.01
C SER A 2 -18.66 -50.72 56.99
N GLU A 3 -17.35 -50.85 57.24
CA GLU A 3 -16.28 -49.93 57.72
C GLU A 3 -14.97 -50.24 56.91
N GLU A 4 -14.07 -49.30 56.59
CA GLU A 4 -13.04 -48.63 57.42
C GLU A 4 -11.89 -49.54 57.93
N LYS A 5 -10.62 -49.11 57.69
CA LYS A 5 -9.33 -49.32 58.43
C LYS A 5 -8.10 -49.60 57.52
N PRO A 6 -6.84 -49.32 57.96
CA PRO A 6 -6.38 -48.11 58.66
C PRO A 6 -4.95 -47.61 58.23
N ASP A 7 -4.51 -46.56 58.92
CA ASP A 7 -3.16 -45.96 59.09
C ASP A 7 -1.99 -46.93 59.44
N PRO A 8 -0.68 -46.54 59.42
CA PRO A 8 -0.14 -45.34 60.11
C PRO A 8 1.06 -44.56 59.49
N ALA A 9 1.44 -43.49 60.22
CA ALA A 9 2.59 -42.59 60.02
C ALA A 9 3.97 -43.23 60.44
N GLU A 10 5.10 -42.55 60.70
CA GLU A 10 5.35 -41.26 61.39
C GLU A 10 6.83 -40.78 61.24
N THR A 11 7.18 -39.62 61.85
CA THR A 11 8.54 -39.03 62.10
C THR A 11 9.29 -38.39 60.91
N GLU A 12 10.06 -37.30 61.04
CA GLU A 12 10.32 -36.40 62.19
C GLU A 12 10.69 -34.95 61.76
N GLY A 13 10.75 -34.03 62.73
CA GLY A 13 11.15 -32.61 62.56
C GLY A 13 12.63 -32.34 62.90
N PRO A 14 13.07 -31.13 63.34
CA PRO A 14 12.27 -30.10 64.03
C PRO A 14 12.46 -28.62 63.55
N THR A 15 11.73 -27.73 64.24
CA THR A 15 11.91 -26.27 64.34
C THR A 15 13.11 -25.92 65.27
N THR A 16 13.46 -24.70 65.71
CA THR A 16 12.85 -23.33 65.74
C THR A 16 13.98 -22.34 66.09
N GLU A 17 13.82 -21.02 65.83
CA GLU A 17 13.82 -20.00 66.92
C GLU A 17 13.45 -18.59 66.43
N SER A 18 13.36 -17.62 67.37
CA SER A 18 12.76 -16.30 67.18
C SER A 18 13.45 -15.23 68.05
N GLN A 19 13.61 -14.01 67.53
CA GLN A 19 13.49 -12.76 68.31
C GLN A 19 13.50 -11.50 67.42
N SER A 20 12.70 -10.50 67.83
CA SER A 20 12.79 -9.10 67.36
C SER A 20 13.84 -8.33 68.19
N PRO A 21 14.20 -7.08 67.82
CA PRO A 21 13.42 -5.97 68.37
C PRO A 21 13.20 -4.75 67.44
N THR A 22 12.25 -3.92 67.85
CA THR A 22 11.97 -2.56 67.36
C THR A 22 13.01 -1.54 67.81
N THR A 23 13.23 -0.50 67.00
CA THR A 23 13.37 0.89 67.48
C THR A 23 12.84 1.86 66.41
N GLU A 24 12.45 3.07 66.82
CA GLU A 24 11.76 4.09 66.02
C GLU A 24 12.73 5.19 65.48
N PRO A 25 12.27 6.15 64.65
CA PRO A 25 13.16 7.02 63.87
C PRO A 25 13.60 8.29 64.62
N GLU A 26 14.68 8.91 64.16
CA GLU A 26 15.00 10.30 64.48
C GLU A 26 14.85 11.22 63.26
N THR A 27 14.28 12.38 63.53
CA THR A 27 14.09 13.49 62.59
C THR A 27 15.37 14.32 62.45
N GLU A 28 15.63 14.86 61.26
CA GLU A 28 16.04 16.26 61.20
C GLU A 28 15.71 16.91 59.84
N SER A 29 15.00 18.03 59.93
CA SER A 29 14.95 19.10 58.95
C SER A 29 15.30 20.38 59.69
N PRO A 30 15.99 21.34 59.06
CA PRO A 30 15.31 22.62 58.92
C PRO A 30 15.51 23.30 57.54
N THR A 31 14.39 23.88 57.11
CA THR A 31 14.24 25.04 56.22
C THR A 31 15.47 25.91 55.92
N THR A 32 15.61 26.32 54.66
CA THR A 32 15.54 27.75 54.32
C THR A 32 14.91 27.95 52.93
N GLU A 33 14.37 29.15 52.69
CA GLU A 33 13.57 29.50 51.51
C GLU A 33 14.37 30.38 50.49
N PRO A 34 13.80 30.99 49.42
CA PRO A 34 14.52 31.14 48.16
C PRO A 34 15.14 32.52 47.91
N GLU A 35 16.14 32.56 47.01
CA GLU A 35 16.56 33.79 46.34
C GLU A 35 16.65 33.62 44.81
N SER A 36 15.88 34.43 44.10
CA SER A 36 16.21 34.99 42.78
C SER A 36 16.41 36.50 43.01
N PRO A 37 17.36 37.18 42.33
CA PRO A 37 16.99 37.72 41.01
C PRO A 37 18.14 37.97 40.00
N THR A 38 17.74 38.14 38.73
CA THR A 38 18.32 39.02 37.68
C THR A 38 19.83 39.30 37.61
N THR A 39 20.46 39.03 36.46
CA THR A 39 21.10 40.09 35.63
C THR A 39 21.47 39.61 34.21
N GLU A 40 20.87 40.24 33.20
CA GLU A 40 21.58 40.69 31.99
C GLU A 40 22.27 42.05 32.31
N PRO A 41 23.15 42.63 31.46
CA PRO A 41 23.53 42.23 30.09
C PRO A 41 25.07 42.14 29.87
N GLU A 42 25.50 41.82 28.64
CA GLU A 42 26.19 42.77 27.73
C GLU A 42 26.81 42.09 26.49
N ARG A 43 26.86 42.83 25.39
CA ARG A 43 27.53 42.49 24.12
C ARG A 43 28.60 43.55 23.88
N PRO A 44 29.79 43.18 23.37
CA PRO A 44 30.50 44.06 22.44
C PRO A 44 30.62 43.48 21.03
N THR A 45 30.74 44.38 20.07
CA THR A 45 30.99 44.14 18.65
C THR A 45 32.45 43.80 18.36
N THR A 46 32.72 43.20 17.19
CA THR A 46 33.87 43.60 16.38
C THR A 46 33.56 43.39 14.90
N GLU A 47 33.81 44.41 14.08
CA GLU A 47 33.71 44.36 12.62
C GLU A 47 35.08 44.02 12.03
N ALA A 48 35.13 43.27 10.92
CA ALA A 48 36.34 43.04 10.13
C ALA A 48 36.00 42.61 8.68
N GLU A 49 35.74 43.59 7.83
CA GLU A 49 35.90 43.50 6.37
C GLU A 49 37.42 43.51 6.03
N PRO A 50 37.89 43.13 4.82
CA PRO A 50 37.43 43.71 3.56
C PRO A 50 37.31 42.77 2.34
N GLU A 51 36.81 43.36 1.27
CA GLU A 51 36.77 42.88 -0.12
C GLU A 51 38.17 42.61 -0.70
N THR A 52 38.24 41.83 -1.78
CA THR A 52 39.11 42.18 -2.93
C THR A 52 38.63 41.52 -4.22
N GLU A 53 38.28 42.33 -5.21
CA GLU A 53 38.01 41.93 -6.60
C GLU A 53 39.25 42.19 -7.46
N THR A 54 39.67 41.25 -8.32
CA THR A 54 40.60 41.58 -9.42
C THR A 54 40.52 40.62 -10.60
N GLU A 55 40.75 41.19 -11.77
CA GLU A 55 40.35 40.79 -13.11
C GLU A 55 41.09 39.60 -13.78
N ARG A 56 40.46 39.15 -14.87
CA ARG A 56 41.01 38.45 -16.06
C ARG A 56 42.24 39.20 -16.67
N PRO A 57 43.10 38.61 -17.56
CA PRO A 57 42.61 38.01 -18.83
C PRO A 57 43.44 36.94 -19.60
N THR A 58 42.74 36.34 -20.58
CA THR A 58 43.15 35.84 -21.92
C THR A 58 44.57 35.32 -22.23
N THR A 59 44.62 34.16 -22.91
CA THR A 59 45.21 34.04 -24.27
C THR A 59 44.62 32.84 -25.04
N GLU A 60 44.61 32.92 -26.37
CA GLU A 60 44.30 31.84 -27.32
C GLU A 60 45.60 31.13 -27.77
N ALA A 61 45.52 29.87 -28.26
CA ALA A 61 46.27 29.36 -29.43
C ALA A 61 46.18 27.81 -29.58
N GLU A 62 45.66 27.36 -30.72
CA GLU A 62 46.03 26.12 -31.44
C GLU A 62 47.34 26.38 -32.27
N PRO A 63 48.03 25.44 -32.98
CA PRO A 63 47.42 24.30 -33.71
C PRO A 63 48.26 23.01 -34.01
N GLU A 64 47.58 22.07 -34.72
CA GLU A 64 48.04 21.29 -35.90
C GLU A 64 48.97 20.05 -35.85
N THR A 65 48.80 19.25 -36.93
CA THR A 65 49.59 18.11 -37.47
C THR A 65 49.58 16.74 -36.73
N GLU A 66 49.78 15.59 -37.41
CA GLU A 66 49.24 15.05 -38.68
C GLU A 66 49.65 13.55 -38.81
N THR A 67 49.29 12.86 -39.91
CA THR A 67 49.72 11.48 -40.33
C THR A 67 49.21 10.29 -39.47
N GLU A 68 48.99 9.07 -39.98
CA GLU A 68 48.95 8.55 -41.36
C GLU A 68 47.98 7.35 -41.50
N SER A 69 47.61 6.98 -42.73
CA SER A 69 46.74 5.84 -43.12
C SER A 69 47.61 4.66 -43.67
N PRO A 70 47.17 3.64 -44.47
CA PRO A 70 45.86 3.30 -45.04
C PRO A 70 45.55 1.76 -45.10
N THR A 71 44.81 1.33 -46.15
CA THR A 71 44.53 -0.04 -46.69
C THR A 71 43.21 -0.72 -46.24
N THR A 72 42.34 -1.23 -47.14
CA THR A 72 42.21 -1.08 -48.62
C THR A 72 40.79 -1.48 -49.08
N GLU A 73 40.29 -0.87 -50.16
CA GLU A 73 39.20 -1.42 -51.03
C GLU A 73 39.77 -2.45 -52.02
N PRO A 74 38.95 -3.28 -52.70
CA PRO A 74 38.42 -2.98 -54.07
C PRO A 74 36.93 -3.42 -54.24
N GLU A 75 36.16 -3.37 -55.36
CA GLU A 75 36.18 -2.93 -56.80
C GLU A 75 34.68 -3.05 -57.29
N THR A 76 34.08 -2.47 -58.34
CA THR A 76 34.30 -1.43 -59.40
C THR A 76 32.94 -0.66 -59.55
N GLU A 77 32.78 0.57 -60.06
CA GLU A 77 33.38 1.37 -61.16
C GLU A 77 32.79 1.14 -62.58
N ILE A 78 32.91 2.17 -63.45
CA ILE A 78 32.53 2.30 -64.89
C ILE A 78 31.01 2.49 -65.12
N ALA A 79 30.48 3.45 -65.91
CA ALA A 79 30.93 4.71 -66.56
C ALA A 79 29.64 5.49 -67.02
N HIS A 80 29.55 6.57 -67.84
CA HIS A 80 30.45 7.31 -68.76
C HIS A 80 30.06 8.82 -68.84
N GLU A 81 31.08 9.66 -68.95
CA GLU A 81 31.23 10.92 -69.73
C GLU A 81 30.08 11.91 -70.09
N ALA A 82 30.35 13.18 -69.70
CA ALA A 82 30.39 14.41 -70.53
C ALA A 82 29.12 15.08 -71.11
N GLY A 83 28.96 16.37 -70.80
CA GLY A 83 28.15 17.33 -71.59
C GLY A 83 27.46 18.43 -70.79
N GLY A 84 27.90 19.69 -70.95
CA GLY A 84 27.15 20.89 -70.53
C GLY A 84 26.98 21.86 -71.71
N PRO A 85 26.30 23.02 -71.55
CA PRO A 85 25.83 23.60 -70.29
C PRO A 85 24.36 24.13 -70.28
N SER A 86 23.93 24.57 -69.09
CA SER A 86 22.91 25.60 -68.79
C SER A 86 21.41 25.25 -68.65
N ALA A 87 20.82 25.83 -67.59
CA ALA A 87 19.40 26.19 -67.39
C ALA A 87 18.30 25.11 -67.54
N GLY A 88 18.00 24.40 -66.43
CA GLY A 88 16.76 23.63 -66.28
C GLY A 88 16.48 23.23 -64.82
N VAL A 89 15.23 23.33 -64.37
CA VAL A 89 14.82 23.08 -62.96
C VAL A 89 13.80 21.93 -62.90
N LYS A 90 14.15 20.77 -62.29
CA LYS A 90 13.36 20.04 -61.26
C LYS A 90 13.83 18.61 -60.91
N ALA A 91 13.61 18.29 -59.63
CA ALA A 91 13.08 17.03 -59.06
C ALA A 91 13.84 15.70 -59.25
N LYS A 92 14.41 15.22 -58.14
CA LYS A 92 14.38 13.79 -57.75
C LYS A 92 14.49 13.66 -56.22
N ASP A 93 13.36 13.54 -55.52
CA ASP A 93 13.27 13.48 -54.05
C ASP A 93 11.94 12.88 -53.54
N SER A 94 11.17 12.21 -54.42
CA SER A 94 9.75 11.88 -54.17
C SER A 94 9.49 10.56 -53.43
N ASP A 95 10.46 9.64 -53.42
CA ASP A 95 10.14 8.21 -53.29
C ASP A 95 10.33 7.69 -51.86
N GLU A 96 11.38 8.14 -51.14
CA GLU A 96 11.56 7.78 -49.72
C GLU A 96 10.49 8.41 -48.82
N GLY A 97 10.10 9.66 -49.09
CA GLY A 97 9.01 10.33 -48.39
C GLY A 97 7.67 9.61 -48.54
N TRP A 98 7.43 8.95 -49.68
CA TRP A 98 6.25 8.12 -49.90
C TRP A 98 6.25 6.84 -49.04
N ILE A 99 7.40 6.17 -48.93
CA ILE A 99 7.55 4.97 -48.09
C ILE A 99 7.35 5.34 -46.60
N GLN A 100 7.93 6.45 -46.14
CA GLN A 100 7.72 6.93 -44.78
C GLN A 100 6.27 7.35 -44.52
N MET A 101 5.60 8.02 -45.47
CA MET A 101 4.18 8.35 -45.36
C MET A 101 3.29 7.10 -45.29
N VAL A 102 3.57 6.05 -46.08
CA VAL A 102 2.80 4.80 -46.03
C VAL A 102 3.02 4.06 -44.70
N ALA A 103 4.25 4.02 -44.19
CA ALA A 103 4.55 3.45 -42.87
C ALA A 103 3.82 4.22 -41.75
N LEU A 104 3.86 5.55 -41.78
CA LEU A 104 3.17 6.41 -40.81
C LEU A 104 1.64 6.25 -40.89
N ALA A 105 1.07 6.17 -42.11
CA ALA A 105 -0.35 5.93 -42.32
C ALA A 105 -0.78 4.52 -41.83
N ALA A 106 0.07 3.50 -41.99
CA ALA A 106 -0.17 2.18 -41.44
C ALA A 106 -0.15 2.17 -39.90
N VAL A 107 0.83 2.85 -39.27
CA VAL A 107 0.89 3.00 -37.81
C VAL A 107 -0.32 3.77 -37.26
N ILE A 108 -0.73 4.86 -37.93
CA ILE A 108 -1.94 5.62 -37.58
C ILE A 108 -3.20 4.76 -37.76
N GLY A 109 -3.28 3.95 -38.83
CA GLY A 109 -4.37 3.02 -39.08
C GLY A 109 -4.48 1.92 -38.01
N ILE A 110 -3.36 1.34 -37.60
CA ILE A 110 -3.29 0.36 -36.52
C ILE A 110 -3.67 1.02 -35.18
N ALA A 111 -3.15 2.21 -34.88
CA ALA A 111 -3.51 2.97 -33.68
C ALA A 111 -5.01 3.31 -33.67
N ALA A 112 -5.59 3.73 -34.80
CA ALA A 112 -7.01 3.99 -34.93
C ALA A 112 -7.87 2.72 -34.75
N LEU A 113 -7.43 1.58 -35.29
CA LEU A 113 -8.07 0.27 -35.08
C LEU A 113 -7.99 -0.19 -33.62
N LEU A 114 -6.85 -0.02 -32.95
CA LEU A 114 -6.69 -0.31 -31.52
C LEU A 114 -7.55 0.60 -30.65
N ILE A 115 -7.59 1.91 -30.94
CA ILE A 115 -8.46 2.88 -30.28
C ILE A 115 -9.94 2.56 -30.54
N HIS A 116 -10.30 2.12 -31.74
CA HIS A 116 -11.68 1.72 -32.07
C HIS A 116 -12.07 0.42 -31.36
N ALA A 117 -11.22 -0.61 -31.35
CA ALA A 117 -11.45 -1.86 -30.63
C ALA A 117 -11.53 -1.63 -29.10
N TYR A 118 -10.67 -0.75 -28.56
CA TYR A 118 -10.71 -0.32 -27.16
C TYR A 118 -12.01 0.42 -26.83
N ARG A 119 -12.43 1.38 -27.68
CA ARG A 119 -13.71 2.10 -27.54
C ARG A 119 -14.91 1.17 -27.71
N ALA A 120 -14.86 0.17 -28.59
CA ALA A 120 -15.90 -0.85 -28.73
C ALA A 120 -16.00 -1.71 -27.45
N ARG A 121 -14.86 -2.09 -26.84
CA ARG A 121 -14.82 -2.75 -25.53
C ARG A 121 -15.40 -1.90 -24.39
N GLN A 122 -15.23 -0.58 -24.43
CA GLN A 122 -15.84 0.32 -23.44
C GLN A 122 -17.32 0.63 -23.70
N ALA A 123 -17.72 0.76 -24.97
CA ALA A 123 -19.11 1.07 -25.36
C ALA A 123 -20.04 -0.14 -25.26
N ASN A 124 -19.50 -1.35 -25.40
CA ASN A 124 -20.22 -2.60 -25.18
C ASN A 124 -19.37 -3.52 -24.27
N PRO A 125 -19.33 -3.24 -22.96
CA PRO A 125 -18.61 -4.06 -22.00
C PRO A 125 -19.37 -5.39 -21.83
N GLY A 126 -19.00 -6.39 -22.64
CA GLY A 126 -19.48 -7.75 -22.51
C GLY A 126 -19.39 -8.19 -21.05
N PRO A 127 -20.44 -8.81 -20.49
CA PRO A 127 -20.72 -8.77 -19.06
C PRO A 127 -19.55 -9.33 -18.25
N SER A 128 -18.80 -8.42 -17.62
CA SER A 128 -17.83 -8.79 -16.60
C SER A 128 -18.58 -9.58 -15.53
N PRO A 129 -18.14 -10.82 -15.21
CA PRO A 129 -18.91 -11.69 -14.33
C PRO A 129 -18.97 -11.05 -12.95
N ARG A 130 -20.10 -10.41 -12.64
CA ARG A 130 -20.41 -9.94 -11.30
C ARG A 130 -20.34 -11.16 -10.38
N ALA A 131 -19.28 -11.23 -9.57
CA ALA A 131 -19.26 -12.05 -8.39
C ALA A 131 -20.33 -11.50 -7.43
N THR A 132 -21.59 -11.88 -7.66
CA THR A 132 -22.71 -11.53 -6.81
C THR A 132 -22.46 -12.18 -5.47
N SER A 133 -21.99 -11.37 -4.51
CA SER A 133 -21.91 -11.76 -3.10
C SER A 133 -23.32 -11.96 -2.55
N THR A 134 -23.89 -13.12 -2.87
CA THR A 134 -25.16 -13.57 -2.35
C THR A 134 -24.95 -13.94 -0.89
N ARG A 135 -25.36 -13.03 0.02
CA ARG A 135 -25.66 -13.38 1.41
C ARG A 135 -26.86 -14.36 1.44
N GLY A 136 -26.59 -15.61 1.07
CA GLY A 136 -27.47 -16.77 1.21
C GLY A 136 -27.03 -17.60 2.41
N GLY A 137 -27.99 -18.14 3.15
CA GLY A 137 -27.75 -18.68 4.50
C GLY A 137 -26.81 -19.90 4.55
N ASP A 138 -25.88 -19.84 5.50
CA ASP A 138 -25.26 -20.93 6.29
C ASP A 138 -24.62 -22.15 5.56
N GLY A 139 -24.63 -22.20 4.22
CA GLY A 139 -24.17 -23.35 3.45
C GLY A 139 -22.84 -23.17 2.69
N GLY A 140 -22.34 -21.93 2.55
CA GLY A 140 -21.22 -21.63 1.64
C GLY A 140 -19.83 -21.97 2.18
N GLY A 141 -19.56 -21.65 3.45
CA GLY A 141 -18.20 -21.64 4.00
C GLY A 141 -17.49 -23.00 4.06
N SER A 142 -18.22 -24.11 4.06
CA SER A 142 -17.63 -25.46 3.98
C SER A 142 -17.29 -25.88 2.54
N ARG A 143 -17.98 -25.31 1.54
CA ARG A 143 -17.84 -25.66 0.11
C ARG A 143 -16.63 -24.96 -0.52
N GLU A 144 -16.48 -23.66 -0.26
CA GLU A 144 -15.35 -22.88 -0.77
C GLU A 144 -14.01 -23.32 -0.15
N GLU A 145 -14.03 -23.68 1.14
CA GLU A 145 -12.89 -24.29 1.84
C GLU A 145 -12.52 -25.65 1.24
N ALA A 146 -13.50 -26.46 0.84
CA ALA A 146 -13.27 -27.78 0.23
C ALA A 146 -12.65 -27.70 -1.18
N THR A 147 -12.91 -26.65 -1.95
CA THR A 147 -12.30 -26.45 -3.29
C THR A 147 -10.91 -25.84 -3.17
N LYS A 148 -10.75 -24.79 -2.34
CA LYS A 148 -9.44 -24.20 -1.99
C LYS A 148 -8.42 -25.26 -1.57
N ARG A 149 -8.86 -26.30 -0.85
CA ARG A 149 -8.05 -27.45 -0.44
C ARG A 149 -7.37 -28.21 -1.59
N LEU A 150 -8.07 -28.47 -2.69
CA LEU A 150 -7.46 -29.10 -3.88
C LEU A 150 -6.52 -28.16 -4.66
N GLY A 151 -6.52 -26.86 -4.35
CA GLY A 151 -5.86 -25.86 -5.17
C GLY A 151 -6.64 -25.49 -6.43
N VAL A 152 -7.98 -25.56 -6.39
CA VAL A 152 -8.87 -25.03 -7.44
C VAL A 152 -9.91 -24.10 -6.84
N TYR A 153 -10.29 -23.06 -7.57
CA TYR A 153 -11.54 -22.37 -7.34
C TYR A 153 -12.52 -22.83 -8.42
N LEU A 154 -13.72 -23.23 -8.02
CA LEU A 154 -14.73 -23.78 -8.91
C LEU A 154 -15.92 -22.82 -9.02
N GLU A 155 -16.49 -22.71 -10.21
CA GLU A 155 -17.75 -22.01 -10.47
C GLU A 155 -18.76 -22.95 -11.15
N THR A 156 -20.04 -22.62 -11.04
CA THR A 156 -21.07 -23.23 -11.89
C THR A 156 -21.22 -22.41 -13.16
N LYS A 157 -21.11 -23.08 -14.32
CA LYS A 157 -21.32 -22.45 -15.63
C LYS A 157 -21.94 -23.45 -16.60
N ASP A 158 -22.98 -23.02 -17.30
CA ASP A 158 -23.68 -23.77 -18.37
C ASP A 158 -24.13 -25.20 -17.98
N GLY A 159 -24.42 -25.43 -16.69
CA GLY A 159 -24.76 -26.77 -16.17
C GLY A 159 -23.53 -27.67 -15.90
N PHE A 160 -22.35 -27.09 -15.69
CA PHE A 160 -21.13 -27.82 -15.33
C PHE A 160 -20.40 -27.13 -14.16
N LEU A 161 -19.57 -27.90 -13.46
CA LEU A 161 -18.63 -27.39 -12.46
C LEU A 161 -17.29 -27.10 -13.17
N VAL A 162 -16.95 -25.83 -13.35
CA VAL A 162 -15.78 -25.37 -14.11
C VAL A 162 -14.69 -24.88 -13.17
N VAL A 163 -13.43 -25.23 -13.46
CA VAL A 163 -12.25 -24.68 -12.79
C VAL A 163 -12.07 -23.24 -13.28
N LEU A 164 -12.44 -22.26 -12.45
CA LEU A 164 -12.22 -20.85 -12.75
C LEU A 164 -10.72 -20.48 -12.71
N ARG A 165 -9.96 -21.12 -11.82
CA ARG A 165 -8.54 -20.80 -11.54
C ARG A 165 -7.89 -21.88 -10.68
N THR A 166 -6.60 -22.12 -10.90
CA THR A 166 -5.73 -22.94 -10.05
C THR A 166 -5.01 -22.10 -8.99
N LEU A 167 -4.62 -22.77 -7.91
CA LEU A 167 -3.62 -22.30 -6.98
C LEU A 167 -2.24 -22.50 -7.61
N SER A 168 -1.48 -21.43 -7.82
CA SER A 168 -0.15 -21.56 -8.42
C SER A 168 0.76 -22.43 -7.54
N GLY A 169 1.47 -23.41 -8.13
CA GLY A 169 2.25 -24.41 -7.39
C GLY A 169 1.39 -25.44 -6.61
N GLY A 170 0.07 -25.33 -6.68
CA GLY A 170 -0.87 -26.18 -5.93
C GLY A 170 -1.09 -27.57 -6.53
N ALA A 171 -1.64 -28.47 -5.72
CA ALA A 171 -1.82 -29.89 -6.06
C ALA A 171 -2.52 -30.14 -7.42
N ALA A 172 -3.63 -29.43 -7.70
CA ALA A 172 -4.33 -29.56 -8.98
C ALA A 172 -3.51 -29.03 -10.18
N GLU A 173 -2.75 -27.94 -10.01
CA GLU A 173 -1.89 -27.40 -11.07
C GLU A 173 -0.74 -28.35 -11.39
N ALA A 174 -0.11 -28.92 -10.36
CA ALA A 174 0.92 -29.95 -10.48
C ALA A 174 0.39 -31.24 -11.14
N ALA A 175 -0.87 -31.62 -10.86
CA ALA A 175 -1.56 -32.74 -11.50
C ALA A 175 -2.00 -32.46 -12.95
N GLY A 176 -1.83 -31.23 -13.46
CA GLY A 176 -2.12 -30.87 -14.84
C GLY A 176 -3.50 -30.23 -15.10
N VAL A 177 -4.32 -30.02 -14.07
CA VAL A 177 -5.61 -29.31 -14.15
C VAL A 177 -5.38 -27.83 -14.44
N ARG A 178 -6.22 -27.22 -15.27
CA ARG A 178 -6.11 -25.82 -15.72
C ARG A 178 -7.42 -25.06 -15.57
N ALA A 179 -7.34 -23.73 -15.63
CA ALA A 179 -8.53 -22.89 -15.76
C ALA A 179 -9.27 -23.22 -17.07
N GLY A 180 -10.60 -23.30 -17.00
CA GLY A 180 -11.47 -23.74 -18.11
C GLY A 180 -11.86 -25.22 -18.05
N ASP A 181 -11.11 -26.08 -17.36
CA ASP A 181 -11.46 -27.52 -17.25
C ASP A 181 -12.80 -27.72 -16.53
N ARG A 182 -13.68 -28.56 -17.08
CA ARG A 182 -14.89 -29.04 -16.38
C ARG A 182 -14.54 -30.23 -15.51
N ILE A 183 -14.99 -30.25 -14.24
CA ILE A 183 -14.96 -31.45 -13.41
C ILE A 183 -16.32 -32.15 -13.54
N LEU A 184 -16.30 -33.37 -14.06
CA LEU A 184 -17.50 -34.19 -14.31
C LEU A 184 -17.76 -35.21 -13.20
N ALA A 185 -16.70 -35.66 -12.50
CA ALA A 185 -16.80 -36.64 -11.43
C ALA A 185 -15.61 -36.53 -10.46
N ILE A 186 -15.78 -37.01 -9.22
CA ILE A 186 -14.70 -37.20 -8.25
C ILE A 186 -14.80 -38.60 -7.63
N ASP A 187 -13.68 -39.33 -7.56
CA ASP A 187 -13.60 -40.70 -7.02
C ASP A 187 -14.72 -41.63 -7.54
N GLN A 188 -14.89 -41.64 -8.88
CA GLN A 188 -15.92 -42.41 -9.62
C GLN A 188 -17.38 -42.01 -9.36
N ARG A 189 -17.65 -40.93 -8.60
CA ARG A 189 -18.99 -40.34 -8.44
C ARG A 189 -19.18 -39.16 -9.38
N ALA A 190 -20.12 -39.27 -10.31
CA ALA A 190 -20.52 -38.17 -11.17
C ALA A 190 -21.06 -36.98 -10.36
N ILE A 191 -20.80 -35.77 -10.85
CA ILE A 191 -21.40 -34.54 -10.33
C ILE A 191 -22.73 -34.37 -11.06
N GLU A 192 -23.83 -34.79 -10.42
CA GLU A 192 -25.18 -34.63 -10.97
C GLU A 192 -25.58 -33.15 -10.96
N VAL A 193 -25.37 -32.46 -12.07
CA VAL A 193 -25.84 -31.09 -12.27
C VAL A 193 -27.32 -31.11 -12.63
N SER A 194 -28.18 -31.06 -11.61
CA SER A 194 -29.59 -30.70 -11.80
C SER A 194 -29.70 -29.25 -12.29
N ALA A 195 -30.78 -28.92 -13.02
CA ALA A 195 -31.01 -27.56 -13.57
C ALA A 195 -31.34 -26.48 -12.51
N GLY A 196 -31.11 -26.76 -11.22
CA GLY A 196 -31.14 -25.81 -10.09
C GLY A 196 -29.73 -25.36 -9.70
N ASP A 197 -29.44 -25.28 -8.39
CA ASP A 197 -28.07 -25.06 -7.86
C ASP A 197 -27.23 -26.35 -7.98
N PRO A 198 -26.22 -26.44 -8.87
CA PRO A 198 -25.40 -27.64 -9.02
C PRO A 198 -24.36 -27.81 -7.91
N ILE A 199 -24.13 -26.75 -7.12
CA ILE A 199 -23.23 -26.78 -5.97
C ILE A 199 -23.94 -27.48 -4.78
N ALA A 200 -25.28 -27.46 -4.74
CA ALA A 200 -26.07 -28.19 -3.74
C ALA A 200 -26.04 -29.71 -3.96
N SER A 201 -26.23 -30.20 -5.19
CA SER A 201 -26.17 -31.63 -5.51
C SER A 201 -24.76 -32.21 -5.35
N ALA A 202 -23.71 -31.40 -5.55
CA ALA A 202 -22.33 -31.77 -5.28
C ALA A 202 -21.94 -31.80 -3.77
N ALA A 203 -22.86 -31.54 -2.83
CA ALA A 203 -22.53 -31.49 -1.39
C ALA A 203 -21.82 -32.75 -0.82
N PRO A 204 -22.19 -34.00 -1.18
CA PRO A 204 -21.46 -35.20 -0.71
C PRO A 204 -20.02 -35.28 -1.24
N ILE A 205 -19.75 -34.66 -2.38
CA ILE A 205 -18.42 -34.58 -3.00
C ILE A 205 -17.58 -33.54 -2.27
N PHE A 206 -18.12 -32.34 -2.01
CA PHE A 206 -17.45 -31.34 -1.17
C PHE A 206 -17.20 -31.85 0.25
N ALA A 207 -18.08 -32.68 0.82
CA ALA A 207 -17.84 -33.36 2.09
C ALA A 207 -16.65 -34.33 2.04
N ARG A 208 -16.48 -35.12 0.95
CA ARG A 208 -15.28 -35.96 0.76
C ARG A 208 -14.02 -35.11 0.64
N LEU A 209 -14.05 -34.00 -0.11
CA LEU A 209 -12.91 -33.08 -0.26
C LEU A 209 -12.55 -32.40 1.07
N ALA A 210 -13.53 -31.97 1.86
CA ALA A 210 -13.32 -31.41 3.18
C ALA A 210 -12.73 -32.43 4.18
N ALA A 211 -13.00 -33.73 3.98
CA ALA A 211 -12.49 -34.83 4.79
C ALA A 211 -11.10 -35.35 4.37
N LEU A 212 -10.50 -34.84 3.30
CA LEU A 212 -9.14 -35.23 2.89
C LEU A 212 -8.11 -34.87 3.96
N ARG A 213 -7.16 -35.78 4.21
CA ARG A 213 -5.96 -35.53 5.02
C ARG A 213 -4.73 -35.40 4.14
N PRO A 214 -3.70 -34.61 4.52
CA PRO A 214 -2.52 -34.41 3.68
C PRO A 214 -1.86 -35.75 3.32
N GLY A 215 -1.63 -35.96 2.02
CA GLY A 215 -1.18 -37.24 1.45
C GLY A 215 -2.30 -38.15 0.93
N GLU A 216 -3.57 -37.92 1.28
CA GLU A 216 -4.69 -38.61 0.62
C GLU A 216 -4.89 -38.08 -0.81
N GLY A 217 -5.18 -38.98 -1.75
CA GLY A 217 -5.54 -38.62 -3.12
C GLY A 217 -7.04 -38.64 -3.38
N VAL A 218 -7.43 -37.88 -4.41
CA VAL A 218 -8.69 -38.07 -5.15
C VAL A 218 -8.38 -38.21 -6.64
N ARG A 219 -9.29 -38.84 -7.40
CA ARG A 219 -9.27 -38.77 -8.86
C ARG A 219 -10.37 -37.82 -9.31
N LEU A 220 -10.01 -36.81 -10.10
CA LEU A 220 -10.95 -35.91 -10.79
C LEU A 220 -11.17 -36.44 -12.20
N GLN A 221 -12.41 -36.57 -12.65
CA GLN A 221 -12.69 -36.73 -14.07
C GLN A 221 -12.81 -35.33 -14.67
N ILE A 222 -11.81 -34.91 -15.45
CA ILE A 222 -11.80 -33.60 -16.09
C ILE A 222 -12.13 -33.71 -17.57
N GLN A 223 -12.81 -32.69 -18.10
CA GLN A 223 -13.00 -32.47 -19.52
C GLN A 223 -12.28 -31.17 -19.87
N ARG A 224 -11.17 -31.25 -20.63
CA ARG A 224 -10.37 -30.06 -20.93
C ARG A 224 -11.04 -29.14 -21.93
N GLN A 225 -10.96 -27.83 -21.67
CA GLN A 225 -11.34 -26.83 -22.65
C GLN A 225 -10.36 -26.84 -23.84
N ARG A 226 -10.89 -26.63 -25.05
CA ARG A 226 -10.18 -26.47 -26.32
C ARG A 226 -10.81 -25.30 -27.10
N GLU A 227 -10.17 -24.85 -28.17
CA GLU A 227 -10.71 -23.74 -29.00
C GLU A 227 -12.08 -24.10 -29.61
N GLU A 228 -12.26 -25.36 -30.03
CA GLU A 228 -13.51 -25.88 -30.60
C GLU A 228 -14.50 -26.42 -29.55
N GLY A 229 -14.28 -26.18 -28.25
CA GLY A 229 -15.18 -26.59 -27.17
C GLY A 229 -14.49 -27.40 -26.07
N TYR A 230 -14.82 -28.68 -25.94
CA TYR A 230 -14.30 -29.55 -24.88
C TYR A 230 -13.92 -30.93 -25.43
N GLY A 231 -12.78 -31.47 -24.98
CA GLY A 231 -12.30 -32.79 -25.39
C GLY A 231 -12.98 -33.97 -24.70
N ASP A 232 -12.43 -35.17 -24.86
CA ASP A 232 -12.88 -36.36 -24.12
C ASP A 232 -12.58 -36.25 -22.61
N PRO A 233 -13.41 -36.85 -21.73
CA PRO A 233 -13.14 -36.88 -20.29
C PRO A 233 -11.99 -37.82 -19.91
N GLU A 234 -11.03 -37.34 -19.12
CA GLU A 234 -9.91 -38.11 -18.58
C GLU A 234 -9.88 -38.12 -17.04
N TRP A 235 -9.23 -39.12 -16.42
CA TRP A 235 -9.10 -39.22 -14.97
C TRP A 235 -7.72 -38.74 -14.49
N VAL A 236 -7.68 -37.58 -13.82
CA VAL A 236 -6.47 -36.98 -13.26
C VAL A 236 -6.39 -37.26 -11.75
N PRO A 237 -5.32 -37.91 -11.25
CA PRO A 237 -5.08 -38.07 -9.82
C PRO A 237 -4.52 -36.78 -9.20
N VAL A 238 -5.16 -36.29 -8.13
CA VAL A 238 -4.72 -35.11 -7.37
C VAL A 238 -4.47 -35.53 -5.92
N THR A 239 -3.22 -35.43 -5.46
CA THR A 239 -2.85 -35.69 -4.06
C THR A 239 -3.01 -34.42 -3.24
N PHE A 240 -3.85 -34.45 -2.20
CA PHE A 240 -4.08 -33.30 -1.34
C PHE A 240 -2.84 -33.01 -0.49
N ALA A 241 -2.27 -31.82 -0.68
CA ALA A 241 -1.18 -31.28 0.11
C ALA A 241 -1.60 -29.92 0.68
N GLN A 242 -1.88 -29.86 1.99
CA GLN A 242 -2.09 -28.64 2.77
C GLN A 242 -1.69 -28.87 4.24
N GLY A 243 -1.64 -27.80 5.02
CA GLY A 243 -1.25 -27.80 6.42
C GLY A 243 0.25 -27.52 6.59
N LYS A 244 0.56 -26.54 7.47
CA LYS A 244 1.87 -25.95 7.82
C LYS A 244 2.96 -26.03 6.75
N GLY A 245 3.51 -27.22 6.51
CA GLY A 245 4.59 -27.46 5.55
C GLY A 245 4.22 -27.15 4.10
N PHE A 246 2.97 -27.37 3.67
CA PHE A 246 2.55 -27.00 2.31
C PHE A 246 2.48 -25.48 2.15
N GLU A 247 1.74 -24.77 3.00
CA GLU A 247 1.62 -23.31 2.89
C GLU A 247 2.98 -22.64 3.14
N LEU A 248 3.88 -23.25 3.91
CA LEU A 248 5.25 -22.78 4.04
C LEU A 248 6.07 -22.99 2.74
N GLY A 249 5.92 -24.14 2.08
CA GLY A 249 6.54 -24.39 0.77
C GLY A 249 6.02 -23.44 -0.31
N LEU A 250 4.69 -23.28 -0.39
CA LEU A 250 4.00 -22.37 -1.30
C LEU A 250 4.37 -20.90 -1.03
N ALA A 251 4.46 -20.47 0.23
CA ALA A 251 4.94 -19.13 0.57
C ALA A 251 6.35 -18.88 0.02
N ARG A 252 7.25 -19.87 0.14
CA ARG A 252 8.61 -19.78 -0.39
C ARG A 252 8.63 -19.74 -1.92
N GLU A 253 7.83 -20.55 -2.62
CA GLU A 253 7.71 -20.50 -4.10
C GLU A 253 7.19 -19.12 -4.58
N LEU A 254 6.12 -18.62 -3.96
CA LEU A 254 5.51 -17.34 -4.29
C LEU A 254 6.44 -16.17 -3.99
N ILE A 255 7.24 -16.23 -2.92
CA ILE A 255 8.32 -15.28 -2.66
C ILE A 255 9.36 -15.35 -3.79
N SER A 256 9.82 -16.55 -4.17
CA SER A 256 10.82 -16.70 -5.24
C SER A 256 10.32 -16.20 -6.60
N THR A 257 9.04 -16.40 -6.94
CA THR A 257 8.48 -15.85 -8.20
C THR A 257 8.26 -14.34 -8.09
N GLY A 258 7.86 -13.83 -6.93
CA GLY A 258 7.81 -12.38 -6.67
C GLY A 258 9.18 -11.72 -6.79
N VAL A 259 10.24 -12.33 -6.25
CA VAL A 259 11.64 -11.91 -6.42
C VAL A 259 12.05 -11.92 -7.90
N ALA A 260 11.73 -12.97 -8.65
CA ALA A 260 12.02 -13.03 -10.08
C ALA A 260 11.29 -11.91 -10.86
N GLN A 261 10.03 -11.64 -10.53
CA GLN A 261 9.28 -10.51 -11.09
C GLN A 261 9.94 -9.16 -10.77
N LEU A 262 10.39 -8.95 -9.53
CA LEU A 262 11.12 -7.75 -9.13
C LEU A 262 12.42 -7.60 -9.94
N VAL A 263 13.25 -8.63 -10.01
CA VAL A 263 14.51 -8.62 -10.77
C VAL A 263 14.27 -8.38 -12.26
N SER A 264 13.22 -8.96 -12.85
CA SER A 264 12.86 -8.72 -14.26
C SER A 264 12.30 -7.33 -14.54
N ALA A 265 11.81 -6.63 -13.52
CA ALA A 265 11.35 -5.24 -13.59
C ALA A 265 12.46 -4.21 -13.32
N GLN A 266 13.69 -4.64 -13.04
CA GLN A 266 14.83 -3.74 -12.83
C GLN A 266 15.28 -3.14 -14.17
N ARG A 267 15.53 -1.83 -14.18
CA ARG A 267 16.04 -1.07 -15.33
C ARG A 267 17.54 -1.32 -15.53
N SER A 268 18.05 -0.97 -16.72
CA SER A 268 19.48 -1.00 -17.03
C SER A 268 20.34 -0.09 -16.17
N ASP A 269 19.77 1.01 -15.63
CA ASP A 269 20.46 1.90 -14.68
C ASP A 269 20.54 1.32 -13.25
N GLY A 270 19.85 0.22 -12.96
CA GLY A 270 19.80 -0.45 -11.66
C GLY A 270 18.61 -0.08 -10.77
N TRP A 271 17.77 0.89 -11.17
CA TRP A 271 16.59 1.32 -10.43
C TRP A 271 15.31 0.61 -10.90
N TRP A 272 14.21 0.85 -10.19
CA TRP A 272 12.84 0.54 -10.65
C TRP A 272 12.12 1.80 -11.10
N SER A 273 11.19 1.63 -12.04
CA SER A 273 10.46 2.74 -12.65
C SER A 273 9.56 3.49 -11.66
N HIS A 274 9.50 4.81 -11.78
CA HIS A 274 8.53 5.65 -11.09
C HIS A 274 7.09 5.30 -11.51
N TYR A 275 6.17 5.46 -10.58
CA TYR A 275 4.74 5.28 -10.83
C TYR A 275 4.06 6.45 -11.57
N HIS A 276 4.80 7.54 -11.81
CA HIS A 276 4.34 8.64 -12.64
C HIS A 276 4.71 8.29 -14.08
N VAL A 277 3.72 7.90 -14.89
CA VAL A 277 3.90 7.70 -16.34
C VAL A 277 4.25 9.06 -16.96
N PRO A 278 5.46 9.26 -17.50
CA PRO A 278 5.84 10.52 -18.09
C PRO A 278 5.26 10.66 -19.51
N LEU A 279 5.27 11.88 -20.03
CA LEU A 279 4.83 12.14 -21.40
C LEU A 279 5.86 11.58 -22.39
N PRO A 280 5.43 10.99 -23.53
CA PRO A 280 6.35 10.68 -24.62
C PRO A 280 7.07 11.97 -25.09
N PRO A 281 8.38 11.91 -25.37
CA PRO A 281 9.19 10.71 -25.62
C PRO A 281 9.97 10.17 -24.42
N GLU A 282 9.87 10.76 -23.23
CA GLU A 282 10.87 10.62 -22.15
C GLU A 282 11.11 9.18 -21.64
N GLY A 283 10.11 8.31 -21.75
CA GLY A 283 10.16 6.93 -21.23
C GLY A 283 10.11 6.88 -19.70
N PRO A 284 9.81 5.71 -19.09
CA PRO A 284 9.68 5.62 -17.63
C PRO A 284 10.97 6.10 -16.95
N ARG A 285 10.84 6.97 -15.95
CA ARG A 285 11.96 7.49 -15.13
C ARG A 285 12.27 6.57 -13.95
N PRO A 286 13.48 6.60 -13.36
CA PRO A 286 13.77 5.87 -12.12
C PRO A 286 12.95 6.40 -10.94
N SER A 287 12.86 5.64 -9.85
CA SER A 287 12.35 6.12 -8.57
C SER A 287 13.13 5.52 -7.41
N VAL A 288 13.71 6.38 -6.58
CA VAL A 288 14.46 5.98 -5.39
C VAL A 288 13.51 5.40 -4.34
N ALA A 289 12.31 5.96 -4.18
CA ALA A 289 11.30 5.48 -3.25
C ALA A 289 10.74 4.09 -3.60
N VAL A 290 10.42 3.84 -4.89
CA VAL A 290 10.02 2.49 -5.34
C VAL A 290 11.17 1.50 -5.19
N SER A 291 12.40 1.91 -5.52
CA SER A 291 13.58 1.04 -5.40
C SER A 291 13.92 0.70 -3.94
N ALA A 292 13.66 1.61 -2.99
CA ALA A 292 13.75 1.33 -1.55
C ALA A 292 12.70 0.31 -1.08
N LEU A 293 11.46 0.38 -1.62
CA LEU A 293 10.43 -0.62 -1.36
C LEU A 293 10.86 -2.01 -1.87
N VAL A 294 11.46 -2.07 -3.07
CA VAL A 294 12.03 -3.31 -3.63
C VAL A 294 13.17 -3.83 -2.76
N ALA A 295 14.10 -2.97 -2.31
CA ALA A 295 15.20 -3.36 -1.42
C ALA A 295 14.67 -3.99 -0.11
N TYR A 296 13.63 -3.40 0.48
CA TYR A 296 13.01 -3.94 1.69
C TYR A 296 12.30 -5.28 1.45
N ALA A 297 11.60 -5.44 0.31
CA ALA A 297 10.98 -6.71 -0.08
C ALA A 297 12.04 -7.81 -0.31
N LEU A 298 13.11 -7.51 -1.05
CA LEU A 298 14.25 -8.42 -1.27
C LEU A 298 14.94 -8.79 0.05
N ARG A 299 15.12 -7.84 0.97
CA ARG A 299 15.66 -8.11 2.32
C ARG A 299 14.77 -9.05 3.13
N ARG A 300 13.44 -8.90 3.10
CA ARG A 300 12.52 -9.84 3.76
C ARG A 300 12.45 -11.20 3.05
N ALA A 301 12.80 -11.26 1.77
CA ALA A 301 12.97 -12.46 0.97
C ALA A 301 14.37 -13.10 1.02
N GLU A 302 15.32 -12.57 1.81
CA GLU A 302 16.73 -13.00 1.84
C GLU A 302 16.95 -14.54 1.92
N PRO A 303 16.16 -15.33 2.69
CA PRO A 303 16.29 -16.80 2.73
C PRO A 303 15.79 -17.54 1.47
N GLN A 304 15.25 -16.83 0.47
CA GLN A 304 14.83 -17.36 -0.84
C GLN A 304 15.71 -16.85 -2.00
N LEU A 305 16.60 -15.88 -1.77
CA LEU A 305 17.46 -15.33 -2.81
C LEU A 305 18.54 -16.34 -3.24
N GLY A 306 18.91 -16.30 -4.52
CA GLY A 306 20.15 -16.90 -5.02
C GLY A 306 21.35 -15.98 -4.78
N GLU A 307 22.48 -16.34 -5.37
CA GLU A 307 23.71 -15.55 -5.28
C GLU A 307 23.59 -14.22 -6.05
N LEU A 308 23.02 -14.26 -7.26
CA LEU A 308 22.82 -13.09 -8.10
C LEU A 308 21.85 -12.08 -7.47
N GLU A 309 20.77 -12.53 -6.85
CA GLU A 309 19.80 -11.64 -6.22
C GLU A 309 20.33 -11.06 -4.89
N ARG A 310 21.19 -11.80 -4.18
CA ARG A 310 21.95 -11.24 -3.03
C ARG A 310 22.94 -10.17 -3.48
N ALA A 311 23.66 -10.37 -4.60
CA ALA A 311 24.55 -9.37 -5.18
C ALA A 311 23.77 -8.09 -5.58
N ARG A 312 22.67 -8.25 -6.33
CA ARG A 312 21.78 -7.12 -6.72
C ARG A 312 21.20 -6.38 -5.52
N LEU A 313 20.84 -7.07 -4.43
CA LEU A 313 20.42 -6.44 -3.18
C LEU A 313 21.57 -5.63 -2.54
N GLY A 314 22.80 -6.16 -2.55
CA GLY A 314 23.99 -5.43 -2.12
C GLY A 314 24.18 -4.12 -2.89
N ASP A 315 24.25 -4.20 -4.23
CA ASP A 315 24.42 -3.06 -5.12
C ASP A 315 23.31 -2.00 -4.92
N LEU A 316 22.06 -2.46 -4.76
CA LEU A 316 20.90 -1.59 -4.53
C LEU A 316 20.98 -0.86 -3.18
N LEU A 317 21.43 -1.52 -2.11
CA LEU A 317 21.62 -0.89 -0.80
C LEU A 317 22.76 0.13 -0.83
N ASP A 318 23.87 -0.17 -1.51
CA ASP A 318 24.98 0.77 -1.71
C ASP A 318 24.53 2.00 -2.51
N ARG A 319 23.69 1.82 -3.54
CA ARG A 319 23.07 2.92 -4.31
C ARG A 319 22.11 3.75 -3.48
N LEU A 320 21.21 3.14 -2.70
CA LEU A 320 20.28 3.87 -1.83
C LEU A 320 21.01 4.67 -0.74
N VAL A 321 22.14 4.17 -0.24
CA VAL A 321 23.02 4.89 0.69
C VAL A 321 23.79 6.04 0.01
N ALA A 322 24.09 5.93 -1.29
CA ALA A 322 24.66 7.04 -2.07
C ALA A 322 23.60 8.11 -2.43
N SER A 323 22.33 7.74 -2.63
CA SER A 323 21.20 8.64 -2.91
C SER A 323 20.70 9.42 -1.68
N ARG A 324 21.60 9.90 -0.82
CA ARG A 324 21.27 10.70 0.37
C ARG A 324 21.77 12.13 0.21
N ALA A 325 20.96 13.10 0.61
CA ALA A 325 21.34 14.50 0.63
C ALA A 325 22.22 14.81 1.87
N PRO A 326 22.85 16.01 1.95
CA PRO A 326 23.71 16.38 3.08
C PRO A 326 23.04 16.45 4.46
N ASP A 327 21.70 16.45 4.52
CA ASP A 327 20.92 16.30 5.76
C ASP A 327 20.80 14.83 6.22
N GLY A 328 21.32 13.87 5.45
CA GLY A 328 21.32 12.43 5.73
C GLY A 328 20.12 11.67 5.17
N GLY A 329 19.04 12.36 4.78
CA GLY A 329 17.82 11.76 4.23
C GLY A 329 17.96 11.35 2.77
N VAL A 330 17.34 10.23 2.38
CA VAL A 330 17.27 9.79 0.98
C VAL A 330 16.55 10.84 0.13
N VAL A 331 17.09 11.13 -1.05
CA VAL A 331 16.65 12.19 -1.98
C VAL A 331 16.37 11.58 -3.35
N ASP A 332 15.33 12.06 -4.03
CA ASP A 332 15.03 11.68 -5.42
C ASP A 332 15.18 12.94 -6.30
N PRO A 333 16.39 13.23 -6.84
CA PRO A 333 16.72 14.54 -7.38
C PRO A 333 15.99 14.87 -8.69
N GLU A 334 15.38 13.89 -9.35
CA GLU A 334 14.64 14.06 -10.62
C GLU A 334 13.14 14.35 -10.40
N HIS A 335 12.66 14.40 -9.16
CA HIS A 335 11.23 14.44 -8.85
C HIS A 335 10.85 15.61 -7.92
N GLY A 336 9.83 16.38 -8.32
CA GLY A 336 9.29 17.50 -7.53
C GLY A 336 8.48 17.09 -6.29
N VAL A 337 8.17 15.80 -6.15
CA VAL A 337 7.67 15.18 -4.91
C VAL A 337 8.48 13.91 -4.70
N GLN A 338 9.35 13.91 -3.70
CA GLN A 338 10.43 12.92 -3.59
C GLN A 338 10.12 11.73 -2.68
N HIS A 339 9.05 11.82 -1.88
CA HIS A 339 8.67 10.77 -0.92
C HIS A 339 9.79 10.42 0.07
N ARG A 340 10.61 11.42 0.47
CA ARG A 340 11.87 11.23 1.24
C ARG A 340 11.70 10.41 2.51
N VAL A 341 10.59 10.56 3.24
CA VAL A 341 10.30 9.74 4.44
C VAL A 341 10.06 8.27 4.10
N TYR A 342 9.33 7.96 3.02
CA TYR A 342 9.20 6.57 2.55
C TYR A 342 10.56 6.02 2.10
N ALA A 343 11.28 6.77 1.25
CA ALA A 343 12.57 6.34 0.73
C ALA A 343 13.60 6.09 1.85
N SER A 344 13.68 6.99 2.84
CA SER A 344 14.59 6.88 3.99
C SER A 344 14.19 5.76 4.94
N ALA A 345 12.91 5.63 5.29
CA ALA A 345 12.43 4.57 6.18
C ALA A 345 12.59 3.18 5.55
N LEU A 346 12.22 3.02 4.27
CA LEU A 346 12.38 1.76 3.55
C LEU A 346 13.86 1.39 3.35
N THR A 347 14.73 2.37 3.07
CA THR A 347 16.19 2.15 3.01
C THR A 347 16.72 1.70 4.36
N LEU A 348 16.40 2.42 5.45
CA LEU A 348 16.82 2.06 6.80
C LEU A 348 16.36 0.65 7.19
N LEU A 349 15.13 0.27 6.84
CA LEU A 349 14.60 -1.08 7.04
C LEU A 349 15.30 -2.15 6.18
N ALA A 350 15.70 -1.83 4.96
CA ALA A 350 16.40 -2.75 4.06
C ALA A 350 17.89 -2.95 4.43
N LEU A 351 18.50 -1.99 5.15
CA LEU A 351 19.86 -2.09 5.69
C LEU A 351 19.99 -3.06 6.88
N HIS A 352 18.88 -3.43 7.54
CA HIS A 352 18.88 -4.38 8.66
C HIS A 352 18.65 -5.81 8.17
N ASP A 353 19.52 -6.74 8.57
CA ASP A 353 19.38 -8.18 8.30
C ASP A 353 18.27 -8.85 9.16
N ALA A 354 18.01 -10.13 8.92
CA ALA A 354 17.03 -10.91 9.69
C ALA A 354 17.37 -11.08 11.19
N ALA A 355 18.60 -10.75 11.61
CA ALA A 355 19.02 -10.70 13.00
C ALA A 355 18.96 -9.27 13.62
N GLY A 356 18.59 -8.26 12.82
CA GLY A 356 18.57 -6.85 13.24
C GLY A 356 19.93 -6.15 13.15
N LYS A 357 20.88 -6.66 12.36
CA LYS A 357 22.22 -6.08 12.20
C LYS A 357 22.35 -5.29 10.91
N VAL A 358 23.13 -4.21 10.97
CA VAL A 358 23.55 -3.42 9.80
C VAL A 358 25.00 -3.76 9.44
N ALA A 359 25.27 -3.96 8.16
CA ALA A 359 26.61 -4.21 7.63
C ALA A 359 27.56 -3.05 7.95
N GLU A 360 28.84 -3.33 8.22
CA GLU A 360 29.82 -2.35 8.70
C GLU A 360 29.83 -1.05 7.87
N ARG A 361 29.94 -1.19 6.54
CA ARG A 361 29.95 -0.09 5.56
C ARG A 361 28.68 0.79 5.54
N HIS A 362 27.60 0.34 6.18
CA HIS A 362 26.30 1.03 6.20
C HIS A 362 25.93 1.59 7.58
N ARG A 363 26.71 1.34 8.65
CA ARG A 363 26.30 1.72 10.01
C ARG A 363 26.18 3.22 10.22
N ALA A 364 27.10 4.02 9.65
CA ALA A 364 27.02 5.48 9.68
C ALA A 364 25.73 5.97 8.99
N ALA A 365 25.50 5.53 7.75
CA ALA A 365 24.31 5.85 6.98
C ALA A 365 23.00 5.43 7.68
N ALA A 366 22.95 4.26 8.34
CA ALA A 366 21.79 3.85 9.12
C ALA A 366 21.56 4.74 10.37
N GLY A 367 22.63 5.19 11.02
CA GLY A 367 22.57 6.15 12.12
C GLY A 367 22.05 7.52 11.66
N GLU A 368 22.58 8.03 10.54
CA GLU A 368 22.18 9.29 9.90
C GLU A 368 20.71 9.25 9.45
N LEU A 369 20.27 8.18 8.77
CA LEU A 369 18.87 7.99 8.37
C LEU A 369 17.91 7.92 9.57
N ARG A 370 18.33 7.29 10.68
CA ARG A 370 17.55 7.22 11.92
C ARG A 370 17.45 8.59 12.61
N ALA A 371 18.52 9.38 12.59
CA ALA A 371 18.50 10.75 13.12
C ALA A 371 17.57 11.64 12.30
N TRP A 372 17.75 11.68 10.97
CA TRP A 372 16.92 12.44 10.04
C TRP A 372 15.43 12.09 10.18
N LEU A 373 15.07 10.80 10.26
CA LEU A 373 13.68 10.38 10.46
C LEU A 373 13.07 10.86 11.78
N ALA A 374 13.86 11.06 12.85
CA ALA A 374 13.37 11.65 14.10
C ALA A 374 13.30 13.19 14.04
N GLU A 375 14.16 13.82 13.24
CA GLU A 375 14.22 15.27 13.05
C GLU A 375 13.07 15.81 12.19
N VAL A 376 12.74 15.14 11.07
CA VAL A 376 11.69 15.59 10.13
C VAL A 376 10.25 15.33 10.61
N GLN A 377 10.06 14.78 11.81
CA GLN A 377 8.74 14.63 12.43
C GLN A 377 8.08 16.00 12.62
N VAL A 378 6.78 16.11 12.31
CA VAL A 378 6.04 17.37 12.46
C VAL A 378 5.93 17.74 13.94
N ALA A 379 6.47 18.90 14.30
CA ALA A 379 6.72 19.31 15.68
C ALA A 379 7.00 20.82 15.77
N GLU A 380 7.31 21.31 16.98
CA GLU A 380 7.54 22.75 17.26
C GLU A 380 8.62 23.37 16.38
N GLN A 381 9.68 22.61 16.07
CA GLN A 381 10.77 23.05 15.18
C GLN A 381 10.29 23.43 13.75
N HIS A 382 9.11 22.95 13.35
CA HIS A 382 8.45 23.25 12.08
C HIS A 382 7.36 24.34 12.21
N GLY A 383 7.31 25.06 13.34
CA GLY A 383 6.29 26.07 13.64
C GLY A 383 4.92 25.48 14.02
N ILE A 384 4.84 24.17 14.28
CA ILE A 384 3.58 23.43 14.47
C ILE A 384 3.52 22.90 15.90
N GLY A 385 2.66 23.51 16.72
CA GLY A 385 2.49 23.14 18.12
C GLY A 385 1.49 22.01 18.37
N VAL A 386 1.48 21.49 19.60
CA VAL A 386 0.70 20.32 20.09
C VAL A 386 -0.82 20.36 19.84
N VAL A 387 -1.40 21.51 19.51
CA VAL A 387 -2.83 21.67 19.22
C VAL A 387 -3.19 21.47 17.74
N ASP A 388 -2.19 21.43 16.85
CA ASP A 388 -2.40 21.15 15.42
C ASP A 388 -2.63 19.64 15.21
N ARG A 389 -3.63 19.29 14.41
CA ARG A 389 -3.96 17.89 14.07
C ARG A 389 -2.90 17.19 13.21
N ARG A 390 -1.85 17.89 12.80
CA ARG A 390 -0.67 17.37 12.10
C ARG A 390 0.50 17.09 13.04
N TYR A 391 0.44 17.54 14.29
CA TYR A 391 1.51 17.36 15.27
C TYR A 391 1.87 15.88 15.48
N GLY A 392 3.16 15.58 15.58
CA GLY A 392 3.71 14.26 15.87
C GLY A 392 3.67 13.24 14.74
N GLY A 393 3.04 13.57 13.61
CA GLY A 393 3.02 12.73 12.41
C GLY A 393 4.22 12.96 11.49
N TRP A 394 4.25 12.23 10.38
CA TRP A 394 5.22 12.41 9.30
C TRP A 394 4.52 12.72 7.98
N SER A 395 5.15 13.61 7.21
CA SER A 395 4.75 13.97 5.85
C SER A 395 5.57 13.18 4.82
N TYR A 396 4.97 12.94 3.65
CA TYR A 396 5.66 12.37 2.48
C TYR A 396 6.27 13.45 1.58
N ARG A 397 6.02 14.72 1.92
CA ARG A 397 6.56 15.92 1.29
C ARG A 397 7.37 16.70 2.31
N ASP A 398 8.35 17.44 1.81
CA ASP A 398 9.25 18.26 2.59
C ASP A 398 8.72 19.71 2.80
N ASP A 399 7.45 19.97 2.45
CA ASP A 399 6.79 21.28 2.55
C ASP A 399 5.96 21.44 3.83
N TYR A 400 6.55 22.01 4.88
CA TYR A 400 5.87 22.32 6.16
C TYR A 400 4.85 23.48 6.08
N GLY A 401 4.36 23.80 4.88
CA GLY A 401 3.42 24.89 4.61
C GLY A 401 1.93 24.48 4.69
N PRO A 402 1.03 25.22 4.01
CA PRO A 402 -0.40 24.92 3.97
C PRO A 402 -0.74 23.54 3.39
N THR A 403 0.12 23.01 2.52
CA THR A 403 0.02 21.70 1.87
C THR A 403 0.45 20.51 2.75
N LEU A 404 1.06 20.77 3.91
CA LEU A 404 1.58 19.72 4.79
C LEU A 404 0.45 18.77 5.25
N ARG A 405 0.60 17.48 4.90
CA ARG A 405 -0.27 16.39 5.34
C ARG A 405 0.54 15.31 6.04
N THR A 406 0.22 15.06 7.30
CA THR A 406 0.63 13.86 8.02
C THR A 406 -0.41 12.77 7.90
N ASP A 407 0.02 11.53 7.66
CA ASP A 407 -0.88 10.37 7.58
C ASP A 407 -0.28 9.10 8.19
N VAL A 408 -1.15 8.16 8.57
CA VAL A 408 -0.77 6.93 9.26
C VAL A 408 0.11 6.00 8.40
N SER A 409 -0.05 6.06 7.08
CA SER A 409 0.75 5.31 6.09
C SER A 409 2.21 5.76 6.09
N THR A 410 2.46 7.07 6.23
CA THR A 410 3.81 7.62 6.30
C THR A 410 4.39 7.45 7.71
N ALA A 411 3.60 7.73 8.74
CA ALA A 411 4.02 7.61 10.14
C ALA A 411 4.40 6.17 10.52
N ARG A 412 3.66 5.14 10.06
CA ARG A 412 3.97 3.75 10.39
C ARG A 412 5.32 3.29 9.85
N PHE A 413 5.74 3.77 8.67
CA PHE A 413 7.06 3.43 8.12
C PHE A 413 8.18 4.09 8.93
N ALA A 414 8.04 5.37 9.24
CA ALA A 414 9.00 6.09 10.08
C ALA A 414 9.12 5.43 11.46
N LEU A 415 8.01 5.18 12.15
CA LEU A 415 7.98 4.51 13.46
C LEU A 415 8.54 3.09 13.43
N GLN A 416 8.23 2.31 12.39
CA GLN A 416 8.79 0.98 12.21
C GLN A 416 10.31 1.04 12.02
N ALA A 417 10.80 1.97 11.19
CA ALA A 417 12.23 2.12 10.91
C ALA A 417 13.01 2.62 12.14
N LEU A 418 12.45 3.58 12.89
CA LEU A 418 13.02 4.08 14.15
C LEU A 418 13.06 2.98 15.22
N ALA A 419 12.04 2.13 15.33
CA ALA A 419 12.00 1.02 16.28
C ALA A 419 12.97 -0.12 15.90
N ASP A 420 12.96 -0.53 14.63
CA ASP A 420 13.84 -1.60 14.14
C ASP A 420 15.33 -1.17 14.15
N ALA A 421 15.62 0.13 14.00
CA ALA A 421 16.95 0.73 14.14
C ALA A 421 17.31 1.18 15.58
N GLY A 422 16.51 0.80 16.58
CA GLY A 422 16.82 1.02 17.99
C GLY A 422 16.98 2.49 18.40
N LEU A 423 16.04 3.36 18.00
CA LEU A 423 15.90 4.68 18.62
C LEU A 423 15.64 4.51 20.13
N PRO A 424 16.29 5.29 21.02
CA PRO A 424 16.12 5.17 22.48
C PRO A 424 14.66 5.29 22.94
N ALA A 425 14.28 4.56 23.98
CA ALA A 425 12.90 4.48 24.46
C ALA A 425 12.38 5.78 25.10
N ASP A 426 13.29 6.66 25.50
CA ASP A 426 13.10 8.00 26.05
C ASP A 426 13.14 9.11 24.99
N ALA A 427 13.31 8.77 23.71
CA ALA A 427 13.33 9.76 22.63
C ALA A 427 11.97 10.49 22.50
N PRO A 428 11.92 11.84 22.51
CA PRO A 428 10.67 12.61 22.44
C PRO A 428 9.77 12.31 21.22
N ALA A 429 10.35 11.74 20.16
CA ALA A 429 9.61 11.33 18.97
C ALA A 429 8.49 10.30 19.27
N TRP A 430 8.66 9.46 20.29
CA TRP A 430 7.65 8.47 20.70
C TRP A 430 6.42 9.11 21.35
N GLU A 431 6.61 10.12 22.21
CA GLU A 431 5.50 10.83 22.85
C GLU A 431 4.69 11.61 21.81
N ARG A 432 5.38 12.36 20.96
CA ARG A 432 4.82 13.07 19.81
C ARG A 432 4.01 12.13 18.91
N ALA A 433 4.58 10.98 18.56
CA ALA A 433 3.90 9.98 17.73
C ALA A 433 2.72 9.30 18.44
N GLY A 434 2.77 9.15 19.76
CA GLY A 434 1.63 8.73 20.57
C GLY A 434 0.45 9.68 20.39
N ALA A 435 0.66 10.98 20.62
CA ALA A 435 -0.37 12.01 20.42
C ALA A 435 -0.94 12.01 18.99
N PHE A 436 -0.10 11.82 17.97
CA PHE A 436 -0.56 11.67 16.59
C PHE A 436 -1.45 10.43 16.38
N LEU A 437 -1.00 9.25 16.81
CA LEU A 437 -1.75 8.00 16.64
C LEU A 437 -3.08 8.02 17.38
N ASP A 438 -3.08 8.56 18.60
CA ASP A 438 -4.28 8.75 19.42
C ASP A 438 -5.28 9.73 18.73
N LEU A 439 -4.81 10.73 17.96
CA LEU A 439 -5.69 11.58 17.13
C LEU A 439 -6.23 10.90 15.85
N VAL A 440 -5.53 9.91 15.28
CA VAL A 440 -5.98 9.19 14.07
C VAL A 440 -6.92 8.02 14.41
N GLN A 441 -6.76 7.41 15.59
CA GLN A 441 -7.57 6.27 16.01
C GLN A 441 -9.00 6.69 16.37
N ASN A 442 -9.98 5.92 15.93
CA ASN A 442 -11.35 6.00 16.40
C ASN A 442 -11.50 5.30 17.75
N HIS A 443 -10.73 5.76 18.75
CA HIS A 443 -10.79 5.30 20.13
C HIS A 443 -11.24 6.44 21.07
N SER A 444 -11.83 6.11 22.22
CA SER A 444 -12.46 7.09 23.13
C SER A 444 -11.46 7.77 24.05
N LEU A 445 -10.74 8.76 23.52
CA LEU A 445 -9.57 9.39 24.15
C LEU A 445 -9.83 10.78 24.77
N LEU A 446 -10.83 11.51 24.30
CA LEU A 446 -10.93 12.97 24.49
C LEU A 446 -11.96 13.43 25.55
N SER A 447 -12.26 12.61 26.57
CA SER A 447 -13.17 13.05 27.65
C SER A 447 -13.03 12.22 28.93
N ALA A 448 -13.43 12.83 30.06
CA ALA A 448 -13.55 12.14 31.35
C ALA A 448 -14.52 10.94 31.27
N PRO A 449 -14.41 9.92 32.15
CA PRO A 449 -15.22 8.70 32.08
C PRO A 449 -16.73 8.94 31.96
N ASP A 450 -17.22 9.96 32.68
CA ASP A 450 -18.64 10.30 32.82
C ASP A 450 -19.18 11.32 31.81
N ASP A 451 -18.32 11.89 30.96
CA ASP A 451 -18.65 13.00 30.06
C ASP A 451 -19.84 12.66 29.12
N PRO A 452 -20.89 13.53 29.05
CA PRO A 452 -21.98 13.36 28.10
C PRO A 452 -21.55 13.26 26.62
N GLN A 453 -20.49 13.95 26.20
CA GLN A 453 -19.96 13.88 24.84
C GLN A 453 -19.38 12.50 24.55
N ARG A 454 -18.61 11.91 25.47
CA ARG A 454 -18.07 10.55 25.34
C ARG A 454 -19.15 9.49 25.12
N LYS A 455 -20.33 9.68 25.70
CA LYS A 455 -21.50 8.80 25.53
C LYS A 455 -22.12 8.93 24.13
N ARG A 456 -22.12 10.14 23.54
CA ARG A 456 -22.55 10.40 22.15
C ARG A 456 -21.53 9.91 21.12
N GLU A 457 -20.24 10.08 21.40
CA GLU A 457 -19.16 9.68 20.49
C GLU A 457 -18.98 8.16 20.42
N ARG A 458 -19.38 7.40 21.44
CA ARG A 458 -19.09 5.96 21.53
C ARG A 458 -19.39 5.13 20.27
N PRO A 459 -20.50 5.34 19.51
CA PRO A 459 -20.73 4.62 18.25
C PRO A 459 -19.72 4.98 17.14
N LEU A 460 -19.19 6.22 17.14
CA LEU A 460 -18.14 6.70 16.22
C LEU A 460 -16.73 6.18 16.58
N ARG A 461 -16.55 5.58 17.76
CA ARG A 461 -15.26 5.09 18.26
C ARG A 461 -15.16 3.56 18.20
N ASP A 462 -15.00 3.04 16.99
CA ASP A 462 -14.98 1.59 16.68
C ASP A 462 -13.65 0.87 16.98
N GLY A 463 -12.60 1.60 17.37
CA GLY A 463 -11.26 1.11 17.68
C GLY A 463 -10.29 1.03 16.49
N GLY A 464 -10.76 1.25 15.26
CA GLY A 464 -9.92 1.26 14.06
C GLY A 464 -9.22 2.61 13.83
N PHE A 465 -8.50 2.75 12.71
CA PHE A 465 -7.82 4.00 12.33
C PHE A 465 -8.38 4.60 11.04
N SER A 466 -8.49 5.93 11.04
CA SER A 466 -8.69 6.76 9.85
C SER A 466 -7.37 6.97 9.07
N PHE A 467 -7.36 7.74 7.97
CA PHE A 467 -6.12 8.01 7.23
C PHE A 467 -5.30 9.14 7.87
N THR A 468 -5.99 10.19 8.31
CA THR A 468 -5.48 11.36 9.04
C THR A 468 -6.56 11.82 10.05
N PRO A 469 -6.25 12.68 11.04
CA PRO A 469 -7.26 13.22 11.97
C PRO A 469 -8.29 14.20 11.34
N LEU A 470 -8.30 14.30 10.00
CA LEU A 470 -9.19 15.14 9.19
C LEU A 470 -9.93 14.36 8.08
N THR A 471 -9.37 13.23 7.63
CA THR A 471 -9.80 12.54 6.40
C THR A 471 -9.63 11.01 6.49
N SER A 472 -10.47 10.30 5.76
CA SER A 472 -10.30 8.87 5.49
C SER A 472 -10.71 8.55 4.06
N LYS A 473 -10.01 7.60 3.44
CA LYS A 473 -10.35 7.10 2.10
C LYS A 473 -11.69 6.34 2.08
N ALA A 474 -12.12 5.80 3.23
CA ALA A 474 -13.43 5.18 3.42
C ALA A 474 -14.58 6.20 3.67
N GLY A 475 -14.32 7.50 3.54
CA GLY A 475 -15.28 8.56 3.79
C GLY A 475 -15.40 8.94 5.27
N ARG A 476 -16.54 9.55 5.63
CA ARG A 476 -16.83 10.07 6.97
C ARG A 476 -18.04 9.38 7.60
N ALA A 477 -18.08 9.33 8.92
CA ALA A 477 -19.27 8.99 9.70
C ALA A 477 -19.69 10.23 10.51
N ILE A 478 -21.00 10.44 10.67
CA ILE A 478 -21.57 11.60 11.35
C ILE A 478 -22.66 11.13 12.32
N LEU A 479 -22.60 11.60 13.57
CA LEU A 479 -23.63 11.36 14.60
C LEU A 479 -23.71 12.57 15.52
N ASP A 480 -24.91 13.07 15.84
CA ASP A 480 -25.13 14.26 16.69
C ASP A 480 -24.30 15.51 16.27
N GLY A 481 -23.97 15.65 14.98
CA GLY A 481 -23.10 16.71 14.45
C GLY A 481 -21.59 16.47 14.62
N ILE A 482 -21.19 15.40 15.30
CA ILE A 482 -19.80 14.96 15.45
C ILE A 482 -19.39 14.20 14.19
N VAL A 483 -18.23 14.54 13.62
CA VAL A 483 -17.72 13.97 12.37
C VAL A 483 -16.39 13.26 12.60
N VAL A 484 -16.28 12.00 12.19
CA VAL A 484 -15.02 11.24 12.18
C VAL A 484 -14.70 10.69 10.78
N GLY A 485 -13.42 10.48 10.47
CA GLY A 485 -13.02 9.69 9.31
C GLY A 485 -13.27 8.20 9.59
N ARG A 486 -13.90 7.48 8.66
CA ARG A 486 -14.21 6.05 8.85
C ARG A 486 -12.95 5.20 8.95
N SER A 487 -12.97 4.19 9.82
CA SER A 487 -11.92 3.20 9.94
C SER A 487 -11.88 2.26 8.73
N TYR A 488 -10.69 1.85 8.30
CA TYR A 488 -10.52 0.85 7.24
C TYR A 488 -9.28 -0.03 7.46
N GLY A 489 -9.20 -1.14 6.72
CA GLY A 489 -8.24 -2.22 6.96
C GLY A 489 -6.78 -1.79 6.98
N SER A 490 -6.30 -1.21 5.88
CA SER A 490 -4.88 -0.84 5.78
C SER A 490 -4.48 0.26 6.76
N ALA A 491 -5.32 1.28 6.99
CA ALA A 491 -5.06 2.28 8.02
C ALA A 491 -5.03 1.69 9.44
N THR A 492 -5.91 0.74 9.76
CA THR A 492 -5.95 0.10 11.10
C THR A 492 -4.75 -0.82 11.32
N ALA A 493 -4.27 -1.50 10.27
CA ALA A 493 -3.04 -2.26 10.32
C ALA A 493 -1.79 -1.36 10.47
N ASP A 494 -1.73 -0.27 9.70
CA ASP A 494 -0.68 0.76 9.80
C ASP A 494 -0.63 1.40 11.21
N GLY A 495 -1.79 1.78 11.74
CA GLY A 495 -1.92 2.35 13.09
C GLY A 495 -1.54 1.36 14.19
N LEU A 496 -1.88 0.08 14.05
CA LEU A 496 -1.43 -0.97 14.95
C LEU A 496 0.10 -1.15 14.91
N ILE A 497 0.74 -1.10 13.74
CA ILE A 497 2.22 -1.13 13.63
C ILE A 497 2.83 0.07 14.36
N GLY A 498 2.28 1.27 14.17
CA GLY A 498 2.69 2.48 14.88
C GLY A 498 2.56 2.36 16.40
N LEU A 499 1.42 1.88 16.90
CA LEU A 499 1.20 1.66 18.34
C LEU A 499 2.14 0.61 18.93
N LEU A 500 2.41 -0.49 18.22
CA LEU A 500 3.34 -1.53 18.67
C LEU A 500 4.78 -1.00 18.77
N ALA A 501 5.18 -0.07 17.88
CA ALA A 501 6.47 0.63 17.96
C ALA A 501 6.49 1.59 19.16
N VAL A 502 5.57 2.57 19.21
CA VAL A 502 5.51 3.62 20.25
C VAL A 502 5.39 3.06 21.67
N ARG A 503 4.66 1.94 21.85
CA ARG A 503 4.47 1.32 23.17
C ARG A 503 5.52 0.23 23.50
N GLY A 504 6.47 -0.05 22.60
CA GLY A 504 7.49 -1.09 22.80
C GLY A 504 6.92 -2.52 22.88
N LEU A 505 5.85 -2.80 22.15
CA LEU A 505 5.05 -4.04 22.27
C LEU A 505 5.23 -5.05 21.13
N ASP A 506 6.25 -4.90 20.27
CA ASP A 506 6.54 -5.85 19.18
C ASP A 506 6.83 -7.28 19.69
N ARG A 507 6.12 -8.26 19.12
CA ARG A 507 6.15 -9.70 19.45
C ARG A 507 6.34 -10.57 18.20
N ARG A 508 7.23 -10.15 17.29
CA ARG A 508 7.72 -11.01 16.19
C ARG A 508 8.13 -12.40 16.70
N ARG A 509 8.86 -12.44 17.82
CA ARG A 509 9.25 -13.68 18.53
C ARG A 509 8.21 -14.06 19.58
N SER A 510 8.01 -15.37 19.79
CA SER A 510 6.90 -15.93 20.59
C SER A 510 7.07 -15.74 22.11
N ASP A 511 6.85 -14.50 22.61
CA ASP A 511 6.67 -14.28 24.05
C ASP A 511 5.23 -14.55 24.48
N LYS A 512 5.05 -15.71 25.13
CA LYS A 512 3.77 -16.18 25.66
C LYS A 512 3.40 -15.54 27.01
N ARG A 513 4.26 -14.71 27.61
CA ARG A 513 4.19 -14.34 29.04
C ARG A 513 3.22 -13.20 29.38
N ARG A 514 2.76 -12.42 28.40
CA ARG A 514 1.60 -11.50 28.50
C ARG A 514 0.98 -11.27 27.11
N GLY A 515 -0.33 -11.05 27.01
CA GLY A 515 -0.93 -10.37 25.85
C GLY A 515 -0.56 -8.88 25.80
N PRO A 516 -0.91 -8.12 24.74
CA PRO A 516 -0.90 -6.67 24.82
C PRO A 516 -1.92 -6.21 25.87
N ARG A 517 -1.56 -5.20 26.68
CA ARG A 517 -2.41 -4.61 27.72
C ARG A 517 -2.78 -3.16 27.47
N ASP A 518 -2.18 -2.55 26.46
CA ASP A 518 -2.51 -1.20 26.00
C ASP A 518 -3.92 -1.19 25.36
N PRO A 519 -4.86 -0.33 25.81
CA PRO A 519 -6.22 -0.30 25.29
C PRO A 519 -6.31 0.08 23.80
N SER A 520 -5.47 1.00 23.32
CA SER A 520 -5.44 1.43 21.91
C SER A 520 -4.99 0.28 21.00
N VAL A 521 -3.99 -0.51 21.42
CA VAL A 521 -3.53 -1.73 20.72
C VAL A 521 -4.63 -2.80 20.71
N LEU A 522 -5.30 -3.03 21.84
CA LEU A 522 -6.40 -3.99 21.94
C LEU A 522 -7.60 -3.58 21.06
N ALA A 523 -7.94 -2.29 21.02
CA ALA A 523 -9.00 -1.76 20.18
C ALA A 523 -8.73 -1.97 18.68
N ALA A 524 -7.49 -1.72 18.23
CA ALA A 524 -7.08 -1.94 16.83
C ALA A 524 -7.07 -3.44 16.47
N LEU A 525 -6.58 -4.31 17.35
CA LEU A 525 -6.63 -5.77 17.18
C LEU A 525 -8.08 -6.29 17.13
N SER A 526 -8.95 -5.77 17.98
CA SER A 526 -10.38 -6.11 18.04
C SER A 526 -11.11 -5.69 16.76
N TRP A 527 -10.76 -4.51 16.19
CA TRP A 527 -11.25 -4.07 14.89
C TRP A 527 -10.78 -5.01 13.76
N LEU A 528 -9.48 -5.32 13.69
CA LEU A 528 -8.91 -6.21 12.67
C LEU A 528 -9.45 -7.65 12.78
N ALA A 529 -9.84 -8.11 13.97
CA ALA A 529 -10.48 -9.40 14.17
C ALA A 529 -11.92 -9.42 13.61
N ARG A 530 -12.77 -8.45 13.98
CA ARG A 530 -14.14 -8.31 13.44
C ARG A 530 -14.14 -8.24 11.91
N HIS A 531 -13.28 -7.39 11.36
CA HIS A 531 -13.20 -7.10 9.93
C HIS A 531 -12.19 -7.98 9.19
N PHE A 532 -11.79 -9.14 9.75
CA PHE A 532 -10.72 -9.95 9.16
C PHE A 532 -11.05 -10.46 7.76
N SER A 533 -10.22 -10.05 6.79
CA SER A 533 -10.24 -10.48 5.40
C SER A 533 -8.81 -10.57 4.87
N VAL A 534 -8.59 -11.49 3.94
CA VAL A 534 -7.37 -11.53 3.09
C VAL A 534 -7.70 -11.44 1.60
N SER A 535 -9.00 -11.30 1.26
CA SER A 535 -9.49 -11.23 -0.12
C SER A 535 -9.75 -9.81 -0.60
N GLU A 536 -10.02 -8.87 0.32
CA GLU A 536 -10.31 -7.45 0.06
C GLU A 536 -9.94 -6.58 1.27
N ASN A 537 -9.74 -5.27 1.05
CA ASN A 537 -9.48 -4.29 2.13
C ASN A 537 -10.82 -3.82 2.75
N PRO A 538 -11.12 -4.12 4.03
CA PRO A 538 -12.43 -3.87 4.64
C PRO A 538 -12.66 -2.40 5.04
N GLY A 539 -13.94 -2.01 5.14
CA GLY A 539 -14.38 -0.74 5.72
C GLY A 539 -14.79 0.34 4.71
N PHE A 540 -14.60 0.08 3.41
CA PHE A 540 -14.88 1.01 2.31
C PHE A 540 -16.33 1.04 1.84
N GLU A 541 -17.22 0.20 2.36
CA GLU A 541 -18.59 0.05 1.87
C GLU A 541 -19.46 1.30 2.11
N PRO A 542 -20.26 1.78 1.14
CA PRO A 542 -20.17 1.52 -0.29
C PRO A 542 -18.94 2.20 -0.90
N ASP A 543 -18.24 1.52 -1.81
CA ASP A 543 -17.00 2.01 -2.43
C ASP A 543 -17.25 2.50 -3.87
N PRO A 544 -17.56 3.79 -4.09
CA PRO A 544 -17.74 4.35 -5.44
C PRO A 544 -16.42 4.66 -6.15
N THR A 545 -15.27 4.53 -5.48
CA THR A 545 -13.96 4.94 -6.01
C THR A 545 -13.10 3.74 -6.44
N GLY A 546 -13.37 2.54 -5.90
CA GLY A 546 -12.57 1.34 -6.12
C GLY A 546 -11.34 1.27 -5.21
N TRP A 547 -11.39 1.91 -4.03
CA TRP A 547 -10.30 1.87 -3.05
C TRP A 547 -9.96 0.46 -2.57
N LYS A 548 -10.94 -0.46 -2.51
CA LYS A 548 -10.72 -1.85 -2.11
C LYS A 548 -9.66 -2.57 -2.96
N ASP A 549 -9.80 -2.47 -4.28
CA ASP A 549 -8.93 -3.13 -5.26
C ASP A 549 -7.71 -2.29 -5.64
N GLY A 550 -7.77 -0.97 -5.42
CA GLY A 550 -6.64 -0.07 -5.58
C GLY A 550 -5.61 -0.14 -4.44
N LEU A 551 -5.97 -0.65 -3.27
CA LEU A 551 -5.11 -0.79 -2.07
C LEU A 551 -5.01 -2.24 -1.58
N TYR A 552 -5.19 -3.23 -2.46
CA TYR A 552 -5.26 -4.64 -2.04
C TYR A 552 -3.89 -5.17 -1.59
N PHE A 553 -2.84 -4.96 -2.38
CA PHE A 553 -1.49 -5.45 -2.07
C PHE A 553 -0.90 -4.70 -0.87
N TYR A 554 -1.06 -3.38 -0.81
CA TYR A 554 -0.70 -2.56 0.35
C TYR A 554 -1.42 -3.05 1.61
N TYR A 555 -2.72 -3.35 1.52
CA TYR A 555 -3.49 -3.87 2.66
C TYR A 555 -2.96 -5.20 3.16
N VAL A 556 -2.78 -6.21 2.30
CA VAL A 556 -2.33 -7.52 2.78
C VAL A 556 -0.92 -7.47 3.37
N ALA A 557 -0.05 -6.58 2.89
CA ALA A 557 1.27 -6.33 3.46
C ALA A 557 1.20 -5.68 4.85
N SER A 558 0.42 -4.60 5.02
CA SER A 558 0.24 -3.99 6.34
C SER A 558 -0.46 -4.94 7.30
N LEU A 559 -1.48 -5.68 6.86
CA LEU A 559 -2.22 -6.66 7.67
C LEU A 559 -1.31 -7.78 8.17
N SER A 560 -0.58 -8.45 7.28
CA SER A 560 0.34 -9.54 7.65
C SER A 560 1.42 -9.04 8.60
N GLN A 561 1.96 -7.85 8.36
CA GLN A 561 3.00 -7.27 9.19
C GLN A 561 2.46 -6.91 10.57
N ALA A 562 1.27 -6.31 10.66
CA ALA A 562 0.63 -5.96 11.92
C ALA A 562 0.28 -7.21 12.75
N LEU A 563 -0.30 -8.25 12.13
CA LEU A 563 -0.60 -9.52 12.79
C LEU A 563 0.67 -10.27 13.20
N HIS A 564 1.70 -10.27 12.35
CA HIS A 564 2.99 -10.90 12.64
C HIS A 564 3.72 -10.19 13.79
N ARG A 565 3.77 -8.85 13.81
CA ARG A 565 4.36 -8.04 14.90
C ARG A 565 3.53 -8.10 16.18
N ALA A 566 2.21 -8.17 16.11
CA ALA A 566 1.36 -8.36 17.30
C ALA A 566 1.49 -9.77 17.93
N GLY A 567 2.18 -10.70 17.26
CA GLY A 567 2.33 -12.07 17.71
C GLY A 567 1.10 -12.95 17.45
N VAL A 568 0.20 -12.56 16.55
CA VAL A 568 -1.07 -13.27 16.30
C VAL A 568 -0.85 -14.53 15.46
N TRP A 569 -1.45 -15.62 15.88
CA TRP A 569 -1.49 -16.90 15.17
C TRP A 569 -2.82 -17.13 14.44
N SER A 570 -3.93 -16.90 15.13
CA SER A 570 -5.27 -17.17 14.61
C SER A 570 -6.30 -16.15 15.09
N ILE A 571 -7.35 -15.96 14.29
CA ILE A 571 -8.48 -15.09 14.58
C ILE A 571 -9.74 -15.98 14.63
N GLU A 572 -10.43 -16.00 15.75
CA GLU A 572 -11.72 -16.67 15.91
C GLU A 572 -12.83 -15.71 15.46
N GLN A 573 -13.48 -16.00 14.33
CA GLN A 573 -14.50 -15.16 13.69
C GLN A 573 -15.66 -16.07 13.26
N GLU A 574 -16.92 -15.67 13.50
CA GLU A 574 -18.10 -16.54 13.31
C GLU A 574 -17.96 -17.96 13.94
N GLY A 575 -17.28 -18.06 15.09
CA GLY A 575 -16.99 -19.33 15.77
C GLY A 575 -15.94 -20.23 15.08
N LYS A 576 -15.28 -19.76 14.01
CA LYS A 576 -14.27 -20.50 13.24
C LYS A 576 -12.87 -19.92 13.52
N ALA A 577 -11.92 -20.77 13.87
CA ALA A 577 -10.52 -20.36 14.10
C ALA A 577 -9.73 -20.28 12.78
N ARG A 578 -9.59 -19.07 12.25
CA ARG A 578 -8.90 -18.73 11.00
C ARG A 578 -7.40 -18.52 11.23
N VAL A 579 -6.54 -19.28 10.56
CA VAL A 579 -5.07 -19.12 10.65
C VAL A 579 -4.62 -18.20 9.52
N TRP A 580 -4.53 -16.90 9.83
CA TRP A 580 -4.39 -15.83 8.84
C TRP A 580 -3.28 -16.08 7.81
N ALA A 581 -2.13 -16.60 8.24
CA ALA A 581 -0.98 -16.82 7.37
C ALA A 581 -1.23 -17.93 6.33
N ARG A 582 -2.01 -18.98 6.66
CA ARG A 582 -2.40 -20.03 5.70
C ARG A 582 -3.37 -19.49 4.65
N GLU A 583 -4.34 -18.71 5.10
CA GLU A 583 -5.35 -18.11 4.22
C GLU A 583 -4.75 -17.06 3.29
N LEU A 584 -3.84 -16.22 3.80
CA LEU A 584 -3.15 -15.19 3.03
C LEU A 584 -2.28 -15.80 1.92
N VAL A 585 -1.44 -16.79 2.25
CA VAL A 585 -0.61 -17.50 1.25
C VAL A 585 -1.48 -18.19 0.19
N THR A 586 -2.55 -18.87 0.60
CA THR A 586 -3.48 -19.54 -0.33
C THR A 586 -4.17 -18.52 -1.24
N THR A 587 -4.61 -17.38 -0.70
CA THR A 587 -5.32 -16.33 -1.46
C THR A 587 -4.40 -15.62 -2.44
N LEU A 588 -3.17 -15.32 -2.03
CA LEU A 588 -2.14 -14.76 -2.91
C LEU A 588 -1.71 -15.75 -3.99
N GLY A 589 -1.58 -17.05 -3.69
CA GLY A 589 -1.29 -18.07 -4.69
C GLY A 589 -2.40 -18.25 -5.75
N PHE A 590 -3.67 -18.08 -5.37
CA PHE A 590 -4.78 -18.02 -6.33
C PHE A 590 -4.76 -16.74 -7.15
N ARG A 591 -4.48 -15.56 -6.56
CA ARG A 591 -4.32 -14.29 -7.31
C ARG A 591 -3.13 -14.34 -8.28
N HIS A 592 -2.03 -14.97 -7.87
CA HIS A 592 -0.83 -15.21 -8.68
C HIS A 592 -1.12 -16.08 -9.91
N GLY A 593 -1.81 -17.21 -9.73
CA GLY A 593 -2.21 -18.10 -10.83
C GLY A 593 -3.08 -17.41 -11.87
N GLN A 594 -4.05 -16.59 -11.43
CA GLN A 594 -4.94 -15.83 -12.32
C GLN A 594 -4.20 -14.84 -13.23
N ARG A 595 -3.11 -14.22 -12.77
CA ARG A 595 -2.30 -13.29 -13.57
C ARG A 595 -1.09 -13.97 -14.24
N GLY A 596 -1.23 -15.25 -14.58
CA GLY A 596 -0.21 -16.00 -15.33
C GLY A 596 1.10 -16.20 -14.57
N ARG A 597 1.03 -16.37 -13.25
CA ARG A 597 2.16 -16.43 -12.30
C ARG A 597 2.89 -15.08 -12.17
N SER A 598 2.11 -14.04 -11.87
CA SER A 598 2.61 -12.70 -11.51
C SER A 598 1.74 -12.02 -10.44
N PHE A 599 2.26 -10.98 -9.79
CA PHE A 599 1.52 -10.10 -8.88
C PHE A 599 1.21 -8.75 -9.54
N GLY A 600 -0.03 -8.30 -9.46
CA GLY A 600 -0.49 -7.03 -10.03
C GLY A 600 -1.99 -6.83 -9.82
N SER A 601 -2.43 -5.57 -9.84
CA SER A 601 -3.84 -5.17 -9.87
C SER A 601 -4.26 -4.76 -11.29
N ASP A 602 -5.56 -4.66 -11.54
CA ASP A 602 -6.11 -3.93 -12.70
C ASP A 602 -6.41 -2.46 -12.34
N SER A 603 -6.25 -2.07 -11.07
CA SER A 603 -6.51 -0.73 -10.58
C SER A 603 -5.22 0.08 -10.39
N GLY A 604 -5.03 1.10 -11.23
CA GLY A 604 -3.94 2.07 -11.10
C GLY A 604 -4.12 3.10 -9.99
N LEU A 605 -5.24 3.07 -9.24
CA LEU A 605 -5.65 4.11 -8.28
C LEU A 605 -4.60 4.45 -7.21
N MET A 606 -3.82 3.46 -6.77
CA MET A 606 -2.61 3.65 -5.94
C MET A 606 -1.41 2.89 -6.51
N HIS A 607 -1.36 2.75 -7.84
CA HIS A 607 -0.24 2.21 -8.60
C HIS A 607 0.12 0.74 -8.33
N GLU A 608 -0.84 -0.06 -7.85
CA GLU A 608 -0.72 -1.52 -7.72
C GLU A 608 -0.88 -2.26 -9.07
N ASP A 609 -1.16 -1.55 -10.15
CA ASP A 609 -1.02 -2.03 -11.53
C ASP A 609 0.45 -2.20 -11.95
N LEU A 610 1.39 -1.53 -11.26
CA LEU A 610 2.81 -1.61 -11.57
C LEU A 610 3.44 -2.89 -10.98
N PRO A 611 4.12 -3.72 -11.80
CA PRO A 611 4.69 -4.99 -11.37
C PRO A 611 5.64 -4.90 -10.17
N ALA A 612 6.38 -3.79 -10.02
CA ALA A 612 7.33 -3.59 -8.92
C ALA A 612 6.63 -3.36 -7.57
N ILE A 613 5.54 -2.60 -7.55
CA ILE A 613 4.83 -2.22 -6.32
C ILE A 613 4.02 -3.40 -5.80
N ALA A 614 3.21 -4.04 -6.66
CA ALA A 614 2.40 -5.19 -6.27
C ALA A 614 3.26 -6.40 -5.85
N ALA A 615 4.35 -6.72 -6.57
CA ALA A 615 5.25 -7.80 -6.17
C ALA A 615 5.99 -7.48 -4.86
N SER A 616 6.42 -6.24 -4.62
CA SER A 616 7.09 -5.89 -3.37
C SER A 616 6.17 -6.09 -2.16
N PHE A 617 4.93 -5.59 -2.24
CA PHE A 617 3.95 -5.79 -1.16
C PHE A 617 3.53 -7.27 -1.02
N ALA A 618 3.36 -8.01 -2.12
CA ALA A 618 3.09 -9.44 -2.06
C ALA A 618 4.23 -10.23 -1.38
N VAL A 619 5.49 -9.95 -1.74
CA VAL A 619 6.69 -10.57 -1.15
C VAL A 619 6.80 -10.25 0.33
N LEU A 620 6.57 -8.99 0.74
CA LEU A 620 6.52 -8.61 2.16
C LEU A 620 5.44 -9.40 2.91
N ALA A 621 4.23 -9.48 2.34
CA ALA A 621 3.12 -10.17 2.97
C ALA A 621 3.36 -11.68 3.14
N LEU A 622 3.91 -12.31 2.10
CA LEU A 622 4.29 -13.71 2.10
C LEU A 622 5.46 -13.98 3.05
N ALA A 623 6.41 -13.06 3.22
CA ALA A 623 7.52 -13.21 4.16
C ALA A 623 7.06 -13.16 5.64
N ASP A 624 6.15 -12.25 6.00
CA ASP A 624 5.56 -12.21 7.35
C ASP A 624 4.67 -13.43 7.63
N ALA A 625 3.97 -13.94 6.60
CA ALA A 625 3.23 -15.19 6.67
C ALA A 625 4.14 -16.42 6.80
N ARG A 626 5.22 -16.51 6.00
CA ARG A 626 6.28 -17.53 6.10
C ARG A 626 6.83 -17.57 7.53
N ASP A 627 7.24 -16.43 8.07
CA ASP A 627 7.86 -16.36 9.39
C ASP A 627 6.86 -16.71 10.51
N ARG A 628 5.57 -16.31 10.39
CA ARG A 628 4.53 -16.75 11.34
C ARG A 628 4.22 -18.25 11.22
N LEU A 629 4.20 -18.79 9.99
CA LEU A 629 4.03 -20.21 9.76
C LEU A 629 5.19 -21.01 10.36
N GLU A 630 6.45 -20.59 10.17
CA GLU A 630 7.62 -21.27 10.73
C GLU A 630 7.54 -21.38 12.26
N LEU A 631 7.28 -20.25 12.94
CA LEU A 631 7.01 -20.21 14.39
C LEU A 631 5.90 -21.18 14.81
N GLY A 632 4.78 -21.20 14.07
CA GLY A 632 3.69 -22.16 14.29
C GLY A 632 2.80 -21.90 15.51
N ASP A 633 3.02 -20.80 16.23
CA ASP A 633 2.19 -20.38 17.37
C ASP A 633 2.10 -18.85 17.52
N GLY A 634 1.38 -18.42 18.56
CA GLY A 634 1.09 -17.02 18.86
C GLY A 634 -0.23 -16.82 19.61
N VAL A 635 -0.62 -15.55 19.77
CA VAL A 635 -1.88 -15.10 20.34
C VAL A 635 -3.06 -15.55 19.47
N ARG A 636 -4.17 -15.93 20.09
CA ARG A 636 -5.45 -16.13 19.39
C ARG A 636 -6.35 -14.93 19.69
N LEU A 637 -6.75 -14.19 18.66
CA LEU A 637 -7.76 -13.14 18.80
C LEU A 637 -9.15 -13.78 18.78
N LYS A 638 -10.11 -13.14 19.45
CA LYS A 638 -11.53 -13.44 19.35
C LYS A 638 -12.27 -12.25 18.76
N ASP A 639 -13.27 -12.55 17.95
CA ASP A 639 -14.36 -11.65 17.57
C ASP A 639 -15.20 -11.33 18.82
N GLU A 640 -14.81 -10.26 19.52
CA GLU A 640 -15.56 -9.71 20.65
C GLU A 640 -16.76 -8.90 20.15
N ALA A 641 -17.90 -9.08 20.82
CA ALA A 641 -19.20 -8.56 20.39
C ALA A 641 -19.13 -7.10 19.93
N PRO A 642 -19.65 -6.78 18.73
CA PRO A 642 -19.33 -5.54 18.06
C PRO A 642 -19.86 -4.30 18.79
N PRO A 643 -19.15 -3.16 18.71
CA PRO A 643 -19.78 -1.87 18.98
C PRO A 643 -21.01 -1.70 18.07
N PRO A 644 -22.06 -0.98 18.50
CA PRO A 644 -23.30 -0.86 17.73
C PRO A 644 -23.00 -0.32 16.32
N ALA A 645 -23.57 -0.97 15.31
CA ALA A 645 -23.29 -0.67 13.92
C ALA A 645 -23.53 0.82 13.62
N LEU A 646 -22.55 1.45 12.98
CA LEU A 646 -22.64 2.84 12.56
C LEU A 646 -23.88 3.07 11.69
N ALA A 647 -24.63 4.12 12.01
CA ALA A 647 -25.53 4.74 11.04
C ALA A 647 -24.66 5.30 9.91
N VAL A 648 -24.54 4.54 8.82
CA VAL A 648 -23.95 5.05 7.57
C VAL A 648 -24.87 6.15 7.09
N VAL A 649 -24.38 7.39 7.11
CA VAL A 649 -25.02 8.49 6.39
C VAL A 649 -25.10 8.05 4.94
N GLU A 650 -26.31 7.95 4.39
CA GLU A 650 -26.46 7.58 2.98
C GLU A 650 -25.61 8.53 2.13
N PRO A 651 -24.77 8.02 1.21
CA PRO A 651 -23.98 8.87 0.36
C PRO A 651 -24.93 9.80 -0.40
N ALA A 652 -24.57 11.09 -0.50
CA ALA A 652 -25.34 12.06 -1.27
C ALA A 652 -25.70 11.46 -2.64
N PRO A 653 -26.97 11.60 -3.09
CA PRO A 653 -27.53 10.79 -4.16
C PRO A 653 -26.62 10.81 -5.39
N PRO A 654 -26.47 9.66 -6.09
CA PRO A 654 -25.51 9.54 -7.17
C PRO A 654 -25.74 10.68 -8.17
N PRO A 655 -24.71 11.48 -8.48
CA PRO A 655 -24.89 12.67 -9.28
C PRO A 655 -25.37 12.28 -10.70
N PRO A 656 -25.94 13.22 -11.48
CA PRO A 656 -26.30 12.95 -12.87
C PRO A 656 -25.16 12.23 -13.60
N ALA A 657 -25.46 11.22 -14.41
CA ALA A 657 -24.47 10.26 -14.91
C ALA A 657 -23.32 10.88 -15.73
N ASP A 658 -23.48 12.12 -16.15
CA ASP A 658 -22.55 12.95 -16.92
C ASP A 658 -21.87 14.06 -16.08
N ALA A 659 -22.25 14.26 -14.81
CA ALA A 659 -21.72 15.30 -13.93
C ALA A 659 -20.25 15.09 -13.55
N TYR A 660 -19.83 13.84 -13.34
CA TYR A 660 -18.42 13.50 -13.12
C TYR A 660 -17.56 13.84 -14.35
N GLU A 661 -18.06 13.53 -15.55
CA GLU A 661 -17.40 13.88 -16.81
C GLU A 661 -17.43 15.39 -17.11
N ARG A 662 -18.47 16.14 -16.68
CA ARG A 662 -18.43 17.62 -16.65
C ARG A 662 -17.32 18.12 -15.73
N ALA A 663 -17.33 17.72 -14.46
CA ALA A 663 -16.40 18.22 -13.45
C ALA A 663 -14.94 17.94 -13.82
N LYS A 664 -14.66 16.75 -14.35
CA LYS A 664 -13.36 16.33 -14.89
C LYS A 664 -12.88 17.23 -16.05
N ARG A 665 -13.78 17.65 -16.96
CA ARG A 665 -13.46 18.60 -18.04
C ARG A 665 -13.19 20.00 -17.53
N LEU A 666 -13.95 20.50 -16.55
CA LEU A 666 -13.65 21.80 -15.93
C LEU A 666 -12.31 21.80 -15.21
N TYR A 667 -12.02 20.75 -14.43
CA TYR A 667 -10.75 20.62 -13.74
C TYR A 667 -9.55 20.66 -14.70
N GLN A 668 -9.64 19.96 -15.84
CA GLN A 668 -8.58 19.95 -16.87
C GLN A 668 -8.27 21.36 -17.40
N ILE A 669 -9.25 22.27 -17.39
CA ILE A 669 -9.17 23.61 -17.97
C ILE A 669 -8.78 24.68 -16.93
N ALA A 670 -9.28 24.59 -15.69
CA ALA A 670 -9.14 25.64 -14.68
C ALA A 670 -8.28 25.26 -13.45
N CYS A 671 -8.14 23.97 -13.15
CA CYS A 671 -7.54 23.49 -11.89
C CYS A 671 -6.22 22.71 -12.08
N SER A 672 -5.95 22.23 -13.30
CA SER A 672 -4.81 21.39 -13.65
C SER A 672 -3.43 22.02 -13.36
N SER A 673 -3.32 23.35 -13.44
CA SER A 673 -2.10 24.10 -13.11
C SER A 673 -1.87 24.28 -11.61
N CYS A 674 -2.93 24.46 -10.81
CA CYS A 674 -2.85 24.62 -9.36
C CYS A 674 -2.74 23.27 -8.63
N HIS A 675 -3.32 22.22 -9.19
CA HIS A 675 -3.32 20.86 -8.65
C HIS A 675 -2.46 19.94 -9.54
N ALA A 676 -1.19 20.30 -9.74
CA ALA A 676 -0.25 19.58 -10.59
C ALA A 676 0.12 18.17 -10.03
N THR A 677 -0.78 17.21 -10.18
CA THR A 677 -0.49 15.78 -10.03
C THR A 677 -0.25 15.17 -11.42
N GLY A 678 1.02 15.15 -11.84
CA GLY A 678 1.46 14.54 -13.10
C GLY A 678 1.38 13.01 -13.07
N GLY A 679 0.17 12.45 -12.98
CA GLY A 679 -0.07 11.01 -12.93
C GLY A 679 -1.33 10.61 -13.69
N THR A 680 -1.43 9.33 -14.03
CA THR A 680 -2.55 8.73 -14.79
C THR A 680 -3.88 8.72 -14.03
N ASN A 681 -3.85 8.94 -12.72
CA ASN A 681 -5.04 9.10 -11.90
C ASN A 681 -5.56 10.54 -11.99
N GLY A 682 -6.75 10.70 -12.57
CA GLY A 682 -7.47 11.98 -12.59
C GLY A 682 -7.85 12.46 -11.18
N PRO A 683 -8.29 13.72 -11.05
CA PRO A 683 -8.53 14.35 -9.76
C PRO A 683 -9.57 13.61 -8.91
N VAL A 684 -9.23 13.42 -7.64
CA VAL A 684 -10.23 13.27 -6.59
C VAL A 684 -10.81 14.65 -6.34
N LEU A 685 -12.10 14.83 -6.63
CA LEU A 685 -12.84 16.07 -6.39
C LEU A 685 -13.38 16.16 -4.96
N ASP A 686 -13.34 15.05 -4.21
CA ASP A 686 -13.74 15.00 -2.80
C ASP A 686 -12.82 15.89 -1.94
N GLY A 687 -13.42 16.63 -1.01
CA GLY A 687 -12.72 17.59 -0.16
C GLY A 687 -12.54 19.00 -0.75
N VAL A 688 -12.80 19.23 -2.05
CA VAL A 688 -12.75 20.60 -2.63
C VAL A 688 -13.77 21.51 -1.95
N GLY A 689 -15.00 21.03 -1.74
CA GLY A 689 -16.01 21.74 -0.96
C GLY A 689 -15.60 21.94 0.48
N ALA A 690 -15.03 20.90 1.11
CA ALA A 690 -14.54 20.98 2.49
C ALA A 690 -13.49 22.11 2.71
N VAL A 691 -12.60 22.35 1.75
CA VAL A 691 -11.65 23.48 1.81
C VAL A 691 -12.40 24.82 1.76
N TYR A 692 -13.22 25.06 0.73
CA TYR A 692 -14.01 26.30 0.59
C TYR A 692 -14.98 26.53 1.78
N LEU A 693 -15.51 25.45 2.37
CA LEU A 693 -16.32 25.51 3.59
C LEU A 693 -15.50 25.96 4.80
N SER A 694 -14.27 25.47 4.95
CA SER A 694 -13.38 25.86 6.05
C SER A 694 -12.91 27.32 5.93
N GLU A 695 -12.55 27.79 4.73
CA GLU A 695 -12.05 29.16 4.52
C GLU A 695 -13.15 30.22 4.54
N HIS A 696 -14.41 29.86 4.26
CA HIS A 696 -15.49 30.84 4.11
C HIS A 696 -16.63 30.66 5.12
N GLY A 697 -16.52 29.68 6.02
CA GLY A 697 -17.31 29.55 7.26
C GLY A 697 -18.81 29.29 7.09
N SER A 698 -19.33 29.21 5.87
CA SER A 698 -20.73 28.90 5.59
C SER A 698 -20.91 28.38 4.17
N ARG A 699 -21.80 27.40 3.98
CA ARG A 699 -22.08 26.79 2.67
C ARG A 699 -22.50 27.82 1.60
N LYS A 700 -23.24 28.86 1.99
CA LYS A 700 -23.65 29.94 1.08
C LYS A 700 -22.44 30.75 0.58
N ARG A 701 -21.53 31.16 1.46
CA ARG A 701 -20.35 31.95 1.09
C ARG A 701 -19.30 31.10 0.35
N ALA A 702 -19.13 29.85 0.78
CA ALA A 702 -18.33 28.84 0.09
C ALA A 702 -18.82 28.62 -1.34
N GLY A 703 -20.12 28.41 -1.53
CA GLY A 703 -20.72 28.25 -2.86
C GLY A 703 -20.64 29.49 -3.74
N GLN A 704 -20.87 30.68 -3.19
CA GLN A 704 -20.72 31.92 -3.95
C GLN A 704 -19.28 32.12 -4.46
N ARG A 705 -18.27 31.75 -3.67
CA ARG A 705 -16.85 31.81 -4.07
C ARG A 705 -16.45 30.71 -5.04
N LEU A 706 -16.88 29.47 -4.81
CA LEU A 706 -16.62 28.36 -5.72
C LEU A 706 -17.30 28.58 -7.07
N ARG A 707 -18.51 29.15 -7.08
CA ARG A 707 -19.22 29.60 -8.29
C ARG A 707 -18.44 30.67 -9.04
N ALA A 708 -18.03 31.75 -8.36
CA ALA A 708 -17.28 32.84 -8.97
C ALA A 708 -15.95 32.35 -9.58
N PHE A 709 -15.20 31.53 -8.83
CA PHE A 709 -13.99 30.87 -9.32
C PHE A 709 -14.23 30.02 -10.57
N LEU A 710 -15.28 29.19 -10.58
CA LEU A 710 -15.62 28.34 -11.74
C LEU A 710 -16.17 29.13 -12.94
N GLN A 711 -16.66 30.37 -12.76
CA GLN A 711 -17.11 31.23 -13.85
C GLN A 711 -15.99 32.03 -14.51
N ASP A 712 -15.08 32.60 -13.70
CA ASP A 712 -14.00 33.45 -14.22
C ASP A 712 -12.71 33.31 -13.39
N PRO A 713 -11.97 32.19 -13.52
CA PRO A 713 -10.81 31.86 -12.68
C PRO A 713 -9.72 32.93 -12.65
N LEU A 714 -9.61 33.71 -13.73
CA LEU A 714 -8.61 34.76 -13.93
C LEU A 714 -8.87 36.04 -13.11
N ASN A 715 -10.07 36.22 -12.54
CA ASN A 715 -10.48 37.44 -11.83
C ASN A 715 -10.77 37.25 -10.32
N GLU A 716 -10.62 36.04 -9.77
CA GLU A 716 -10.75 35.83 -8.31
C GLU A 716 -9.51 36.39 -7.57
N PRO A 717 -9.66 37.27 -6.55
CA PRO A 717 -8.52 37.95 -5.92
C PRO A 717 -7.43 37.07 -5.32
N ALA A 718 -7.71 35.80 -5.01
CA ALA A 718 -6.72 34.83 -4.53
C ALA A 718 -5.59 34.53 -5.54
N LEU A 719 -5.78 34.83 -6.83
CA LEU A 719 -4.85 34.48 -7.92
C LEU A 719 -4.26 35.70 -8.66
N LEU A 720 -4.49 36.92 -8.18
CA LEU A 720 -4.21 38.18 -8.93
C LEU A 720 -2.73 38.47 -9.24
N GLY A 721 -1.77 37.70 -8.69
CA GLY A 721 -0.37 37.74 -9.11
C GLY A 721 -0.03 36.78 -10.27
N TRP A 722 -0.78 35.69 -10.44
CA TRP A 722 -0.39 34.54 -11.26
C TRP A 722 -1.16 34.42 -12.58
N GLY A 723 -2.42 34.87 -12.61
CA GLY A 723 -3.29 34.75 -13.80
C GLY A 723 -2.70 35.35 -15.08
N LYS A 724 -1.98 36.47 -14.96
CA LYS A 724 -1.34 37.18 -16.09
C LYS A 724 -0.20 36.42 -16.78
N GLN A 725 0.36 35.37 -16.16
CA GLN A 725 1.43 34.56 -16.78
C GLN A 725 0.88 33.37 -17.59
N ASN A 726 -0.35 32.92 -17.31
CA ASN A 726 -0.90 31.66 -17.85
C ASN A 726 -2.24 31.83 -18.61
N GLU A 727 -2.51 33.03 -19.13
CA GLU A 727 -3.73 33.37 -19.89
C GLU A 727 -4.00 32.43 -21.09
N ARG A 728 -2.95 31.87 -21.70
CA ARG A 728 -3.07 30.97 -22.87
C ARG A 728 -3.64 29.58 -22.55
N THR A 729 -3.68 29.17 -21.29
CA THR A 729 -4.12 27.83 -20.86
C THR A 729 -5.49 27.80 -20.20
N MET A 730 -5.97 28.92 -19.65
CA MET A 730 -7.26 28.99 -18.93
C MET A 730 -8.39 29.45 -19.86
N ALA A 731 -8.99 28.50 -20.59
CA ALA A 731 -10.23 28.76 -21.31
C ALA A 731 -11.39 28.94 -20.32
N ARG A 732 -12.33 29.87 -20.57
CA ARG A 732 -13.58 29.93 -19.79
C ARG A 732 -14.41 28.67 -20.06
N PRO A 733 -14.86 27.93 -19.03
CA PRO A 733 -15.62 26.70 -19.23
C PRO A 733 -17.01 27.03 -19.77
N ALA A 734 -17.43 26.32 -20.82
CA ALA A 734 -18.74 26.50 -21.46
C ALA A 734 -19.87 25.81 -20.67
N LEU A 735 -20.07 26.21 -19.41
CA LEU A 735 -21.24 25.86 -18.61
C LEU A 735 -22.33 26.92 -18.72
N ASN A 736 -23.59 26.50 -18.62
CA ASN A 736 -24.68 27.40 -18.24
C ASN A 736 -24.81 27.50 -16.71
N ASP A 737 -25.54 28.51 -16.22
CA ASP A 737 -25.72 28.76 -14.78
C ASP A 737 -26.24 27.55 -14.00
N GLN A 738 -27.17 26.75 -14.55
CA GLN A 738 -27.68 25.56 -13.87
C GLN A 738 -26.60 24.49 -13.69
N GLN A 739 -25.87 24.16 -14.76
CA GLN A 739 -24.79 23.15 -14.69
C GLN A 739 -23.66 23.55 -13.74
N LEU A 740 -23.44 24.86 -13.59
CA LEU A 740 -22.50 25.46 -12.68
C LEU A 740 -23.01 25.38 -11.23
N ASP A 741 -24.27 25.74 -10.96
CA ASP A 741 -24.87 25.63 -9.63
C ASP A 741 -24.98 24.17 -9.18
N ASP A 742 -25.31 23.23 -10.10
CA ASP A 742 -25.28 21.79 -9.87
C ASP A 742 -23.87 21.32 -9.47
N LEU A 743 -22.84 21.80 -10.15
CA LEU A 743 -21.44 21.46 -9.87
C LEU A 743 -20.96 22.06 -8.53
N VAL A 744 -21.34 23.30 -8.22
CA VAL A 744 -21.03 23.95 -6.95
C VAL A 744 -21.72 23.22 -5.79
N ALA A 745 -22.98 22.82 -5.95
CA ALA A 745 -23.69 22.00 -4.98
C ALA A 745 -22.98 20.64 -4.77
N TYR A 746 -22.73 19.91 -5.86
CA TYR A 746 -22.02 18.62 -5.82
C TYR A 746 -20.66 18.71 -5.12
N LEU A 747 -19.84 19.71 -5.45
CA LEU A 747 -18.53 19.90 -4.84
C LEU A 747 -18.63 20.24 -3.35
N LEU A 748 -19.66 20.98 -2.91
CA LEU A 748 -19.91 21.30 -1.49
C LEU A 748 -20.51 20.14 -0.68
N ASP A 749 -21.03 19.11 -1.34
CA ASP A 749 -21.49 17.86 -0.72
C ASP A 749 -20.37 16.79 -0.64
N ARG A 750 -19.13 17.17 -0.95
CA ARG A 750 -17.94 16.30 -0.99
C ARG A 750 -16.72 16.88 -0.24
#